data_AF-A0A507ERS4-F1
#
_entry.id   AF-A0A507ERS4-F1
#
_cell.length_a   1.000
_cell.length_b   1.000
_cell.length_c   1.000
_cell.angle_alpha   90.00
_cell.angle_beta   90.00
_cell.angle_gamma   90.00
#
_symmetry.space_group_name_H-M   'P 1'
#
loop_
_entity.id
_entity.type
_entity.pdbx_description
1 polymer ?
#
loop_
_entity_poly.entity_id
_entity_poly.type
_entity_poly.pdbx_seq_one_letter_code
_entity_poly.pdbx_strand_id
1 'polypeptide(L)'
;MTTETTQPPDASTVEEGVEKDVADDVNFVQDQTFNLTIKMPQSLPPLKFVVHAHTSVQEIRQVIFDASEAQGYTCFHLMFDEKKLSDVIELGEVEGFGVESVLELVEGEYTDREVRVHLTRFRETLTNFASFLPSFGVDHAASFLSCIEDKEENGHDDKGKSKNKRNGKDAKRNGDVARSGPGHHAFADYDFDRKGATLLNDFIPHGFNTPNRIACLKSLSVSPWNPPPFQQKSRGDLLYLRAETLEGEVLHLTCCASGFYVNASTDSEFHPFPRQRKPCHEHNVHATLSKASQLFEKNFTKLQAMNARRNPLEYIVTASGATPWAVKTRPHSADPGRSLDAQLTAAEHADAFGARDWNEDFQSTRDLPRSTPQEKVLRDQAMYRTHADFIEAAVRGAVAVLNGSVMSLNPQEPGATQMYLHNNIFFSQGYDQREAFEKLGGPDAAHVAVSKDVDGVRLLSNLEIDGLHTLGTAVIDYMGQRIVGQTVIPGILSRRAVESESLVKYGSVDLGKEIFSDEGFHALTAQVAKALHLAEHEVIDGEGKVHKLFTSVDTKGIIGTDGRRYLLDLYRITPVDIEFIEQVRSDETNPYPHEMTLLRPELIDYFYETRLRAFLEERQKEEEAKKSKNGDGDEKQDAEDGDAVLVNKEGTEEGHEEKGEDVIDPPKFELEFNTDVYTLVQLAGEQQDLENQRSLAREANTFLRETMIQRLVVECIYQSVPIDGEALTKRFHQRGVNMRYLGKTVQVAESTAAKVPRCPHEYFTELCKQEMIARAAKHVLRDLLKDTPLYLMGECVSHFLNCLFCGEEGVVPVTEGVHGRITPKTLSYAALTPAALHERIQKVVAQRFRFEGIPKDLILSRRVPLLRSICLKVGLQIEARDYEWDATPIFGPSDIVNHYPVVKHAEPRASFAEEAMEHAQVSLAQEQLPIAIDIYQEAAAVYEQVYGPVHPDTGRAYSALAMAHYQTRQFDLAQLFQRKAVVVSERTQGVDDPDVLQNYMNLAYFEFMGSQDSTRGALTLMRHALRLWEKLGPGARTLESASTDANIAAMLQQLGHISLSNAFYERARETHEILLGKDHHLTGASYDALVKGYVLASDFRKALGVQKLAWEYLRKRFGETDERVVSAETVLRNLTERAVSDAKKAKLASHPQRKQQPTPPPPSQDTTSIGSKGSLPIDELLKFIGEGGKKRRGK
;
A
#
# COMPACT_ATOMS: atom_id res chain seq x y z
N MET A 1 -14.73 -5.47 -60.80
CA MET A 1 -14.37 -4.84 -62.10
C MET A 1 -13.34 -3.77 -61.74
N THR A 2 -12.05 -4.12 -61.77
CA THR A 2 -11.08 -3.69 -62.83
C THR A 2 -11.05 -2.17 -62.95
N THR A 3 -9.97 -1.42 -62.80
CA THR A 3 -8.52 -1.68 -62.82
C THR A 3 -7.85 -0.33 -62.50
N GLU A 4 -6.61 -0.39 -62.00
CA GLU A 4 -5.45 0.50 -62.23
C GLU A 4 -5.67 1.79 -63.10
N THR A 5 -4.99 2.93 -62.91
CA THR A 5 -3.52 3.13 -62.93
C THR A 5 -3.16 4.63 -62.82
N THR A 6 -1.87 4.92 -62.53
CA THR A 6 -1.00 6.04 -63.02
C THR A 6 -1.09 7.47 -62.45
N GLN A 7 -0.16 7.77 -61.53
CA GLN A 7 1.05 8.63 -61.65
C GLN A 7 1.21 9.71 -62.78
N PRO A 8 2.14 10.70 -62.63
CA PRO A 8 1.94 12.14 -62.77
C PRO A 8 2.68 12.75 -63.98
N PRO A 9 2.89 14.09 -64.04
CA PRO A 9 4.20 14.54 -64.49
C PRO A 9 4.83 15.72 -63.72
N ASP A 10 6.16 15.66 -63.76
CA ASP A 10 7.23 16.54 -63.29
C ASP A 10 7.43 17.85 -64.06
N ALA A 11 8.36 18.66 -63.52
CA ALA A 11 9.35 19.55 -64.16
C ALA A 11 8.90 20.99 -64.45
N SER A 12 9.67 22.06 -64.19
CA SER A 12 11.09 22.22 -63.85
C SER A 12 11.44 23.68 -63.52
N THR A 13 12.30 23.89 -62.51
CA THR A 13 13.43 24.84 -62.35
C THR A 13 13.40 26.28 -62.93
N VAL A 14 13.78 27.28 -62.12
CA VAL A 14 15.13 27.92 -62.06
C VAL A 14 15.24 28.83 -60.81
N GLU A 15 16.38 28.66 -60.11
CA GLU A 15 17.17 29.48 -59.14
C GLU A 15 16.96 31.02 -59.18
N GLU A 16 17.24 31.86 -58.17
CA GLU A 16 18.07 31.84 -56.96
C GLU A 16 17.70 33.11 -56.14
N GLY A 17 17.77 33.12 -54.80
CA GLY A 17 17.74 34.38 -54.05
C GLY A 17 17.35 34.37 -52.56
N VAL A 18 18.30 33.95 -51.71
CA VAL A 18 18.55 34.43 -50.33
C VAL A 18 17.48 34.15 -49.26
N GLU A 19 17.81 33.15 -48.43
CA GLU A 19 17.26 32.88 -47.10
C GLU A 19 17.33 34.10 -46.15
N LYS A 20 16.22 34.32 -45.44
CA LYS A 20 16.18 34.88 -44.08
C LYS A 20 15.00 34.27 -43.34
N ASP A 21 15.32 33.32 -42.46
CA ASP A 21 14.71 32.99 -41.17
C ASP A 21 13.23 33.33 -40.98
N VAL A 22 12.37 32.34 -41.23
CA VAL A 22 11.05 32.19 -40.58
C VAL A 22 10.87 30.69 -40.29
N ALA A 23 11.64 30.17 -39.33
CA ALA A 23 11.52 28.78 -38.87
C ALA A 23 11.74 28.61 -37.35
N ASP A 24 11.60 29.69 -36.56
CA ASP A 24 11.81 29.64 -35.09
C ASP A 24 10.53 29.79 -34.24
N ASP A 25 9.35 30.01 -34.83
CA ASP A 25 8.13 30.29 -34.04
C ASP A 25 7.22 29.07 -33.77
N VAL A 26 7.57 27.85 -34.22
CA VAL A 26 6.72 26.66 -34.02
C VAL A 26 7.20 25.77 -32.86
N ASN A 27 8.44 25.93 -32.37
CA ASN A 27 9.01 25.09 -31.31
C ASN A 27 9.00 25.74 -29.89
N PHE A 28 8.34 26.89 -29.70
CA PHE A 28 8.34 27.62 -28.41
C PHE A 28 7.04 27.52 -27.58
N VAL A 29 6.08 26.68 -27.98
CA VAL A 29 4.79 26.54 -27.27
C VAL A 29 4.81 25.44 -26.20
N GLN A 30 5.80 24.54 -26.21
CA GLN A 30 5.79 23.32 -25.38
C GLN A 30 5.94 23.56 -23.85
N ASP A 31 6.49 24.70 -23.42
CA ASP A 31 6.73 25.01 -21.99
C ASP A 31 5.94 26.21 -21.45
N GLN A 32 4.91 26.70 -22.15
CA GLN A 32 4.14 27.85 -21.67
C GLN A 32 3.21 27.47 -20.51
N THR A 33 3.41 28.15 -19.37
CA THR A 33 2.47 28.16 -18.25
C THR A 33 1.54 29.37 -18.37
N PHE A 34 0.25 29.12 -18.18
CA PHE A 34 -0.82 30.12 -18.27
C PHE A 34 -1.38 30.39 -16.87
N ASN A 35 -1.59 31.66 -16.53
CA ASN A 35 -2.33 32.06 -15.32
C ASN A 35 -3.82 32.09 -15.66
N LEU A 36 -4.50 30.96 -15.48
CA LEU A 36 -5.91 30.81 -15.83
C LEU A 36 -6.81 31.44 -14.77
N THR A 37 -7.77 32.26 -15.20
CA THR A 37 -8.85 32.75 -14.33
C THR A 37 -10.20 32.21 -14.81
N ILE A 38 -10.94 31.56 -13.92
CA ILE A 38 -12.30 31.05 -14.21
C ILE A 38 -13.31 31.97 -13.56
N LYS A 39 -14.14 32.58 -14.41
CA LYS A 39 -15.28 33.40 -14.00
C LYS A 39 -16.45 32.48 -13.67
N MET A 40 -16.81 32.45 -12.39
CA MET A 40 -17.90 31.63 -11.88
C MET A 40 -19.27 32.30 -12.10
N PRO A 41 -20.34 31.54 -12.33
CA PRO A 41 -21.71 32.04 -12.31
C PRO A 41 -22.14 32.33 -10.86
N GLN A 42 -23.03 33.32 -10.70
CA GLN A 42 -23.40 33.92 -9.40
C GLN A 42 -22.23 34.68 -8.75
N SER A 43 -22.45 35.46 -7.69
CA SER A 43 -21.46 36.38 -7.09
C SER A 43 -20.32 35.66 -6.31
N LEU A 44 -19.85 34.53 -6.80
CA LEU A 44 -18.75 33.75 -6.24
C LEU A 44 -17.40 34.33 -6.71
N PRO A 45 -16.33 34.17 -5.89
CA PRO A 45 -15.00 34.60 -6.29
C PRO A 45 -14.51 33.79 -7.52
N PRO A 46 -13.73 34.42 -8.42
CA PRO A 46 -13.12 33.71 -9.54
C PRO A 46 -12.05 32.73 -9.03
N LEU A 47 -11.97 31.55 -9.65
CA LEU A 47 -10.89 30.59 -9.40
C LEU A 47 -9.66 31.00 -10.21
N LYS A 48 -8.48 30.93 -9.59
CA LYS A 48 -7.20 31.27 -10.24
C LYS A 48 -6.17 30.20 -9.94
N PHE A 49 -5.53 29.67 -10.99
CA PHE A 49 -4.46 28.69 -10.86
C PHE A 49 -3.58 28.69 -12.11
N VAL A 50 -2.38 28.14 -11.98
CA VAL A 50 -1.43 28.01 -13.08
C VAL A 50 -1.67 26.68 -13.78
N VAL A 51 -1.75 26.71 -15.10
CA VAL A 51 -1.92 25.52 -15.95
C VAL A 51 -0.87 25.51 -17.04
N HIS A 52 -0.58 24.33 -17.59
CA HIS A 52 0.32 24.22 -18.73
C HIS A 52 -0.46 24.27 -20.04
N ALA A 53 0.25 24.48 -21.15
CA ALA A 53 -0.34 24.48 -22.49
C ALA A 53 -1.06 23.18 -22.86
N HIS A 54 -0.52 22.05 -22.41
CA HIS A 54 -1.07 20.72 -22.66
C HIS A 54 -2.24 20.36 -21.71
N THR A 55 -2.60 21.23 -20.76
CA THR A 55 -3.74 20.97 -19.87
C THR A 55 -5.02 20.94 -20.68
N SER A 56 -5.75 19.82 -20.61
CA SER A 56 -7.03 19.68 -21.29
C SER A 56 -8.16 20.44 -20.57
N VAL A 57 -9.21 20.83 -21.30
CA VAL A 57 -10.42 21.42 -20.69
C VAL A 57 -11.06 20.48 -19.67
N GLN A 58 -10.96 19.17 -19.87
CA GLN A 58 -11.44 18.16 -18.92
C GLN A 58 -10.71 18.21 -17.57
N GLU A 59 -9.39 18.41 -17.56
CA GLU A 59 -8.63 18.59 -16.31
C GLU A 59 -9.07 19.86 -15.57
N ILE A 60 -9.34 20.95 -16.30
CA ILE A 60 -9.86 22.19 -15.71
C ILE A 60 -11.22 21.94 -15.05
N ARG A 61 -12.10 21.15 -15.70
CA ARG A 61 -13.38 20.75 -15.09
C ARG A 61 -13.16 19.99 -13.79
N GLN A 62 -12.18 19.09 -13.76
CA GLN A 62 -11.84 18.34 -12.55
C GLN A 62 -11.33 19.27 -11.43
N VAL A 63 -10.49 20.25 -11.75
CA VAL A 63 -10.06 21.28 -10.79
C VAL A 63 -11.25 22.08 -10.24
N ILE A 64 -12.21 22.46 -11.09
CA ILE A 64 -13.44 23.13 -10.64
C ILE A 64 -14.26 22.19 -9.73
N PHE A 65 -14.33 20.91 -10.03
CA PHE A 65 -15.06 19.94 -9.21
C PHE A 65 -14.43 19.75 -7.83
N ASP A 66 -13.10 19.82 -7.75
CA ASP A 66 -12.34 19.65 -6.51
C ASP A 66 -12.26 20.97 -5.70
N ALA A 67 -12.52 22.12 -6.32
CA ALA A 67 -12.54 23.43 -5.67
C ALA A 67 -13.71 23.57 -4.69
N SER A 68 -13.40 23.87 -3.43
CA SER A 68 -14.38 23.99 -2.35
C SER A 68 -15.47 25.04 -2.61
N GLU A 69 -15.12 26.13 -3.28
CA GLU A 69 -15.96 27.26 -3.62
C GLU A 69 -16.93 26.97 -4.77
N ALA A 70 -16.62 25.95 -5.59
CA ALA A 70 -17.43 25.52 -6.73
C ALA A 70 -18.25 24.25 -6.43
N GLN A 71 -18.21 23.74 -5.19
CA GLN A 71 -18.99 22.59 -4.74
C GLN A 71 -20.49 22.82 -4.97
N GLY A 72 -21.05 22.13 -5.97
CA GLY A 72 -22.44 22.27 -6.40
C GLY A 72 -22.60 22.52 -7.91
N TYR A 73 -21.56 22.93 -8.62
CA TYR A 73 -21.58 23.03 -10.07
C TYR A 73 -21.03 21.75 -10.69
N THR A 74 -21.92 20.86 -11.12
CA THR A 74 -21.54 19.57 -11.73
C THR A 74 -21.93 19.44 -13.20
N CYS A 75 -22.89 20.24 -13.66
CA CYS A 75 -23.35 20.28 -15.05
C CYS A 75 -23.10 21.69 -15.59
N PHE A 76 -22.00 21.87 -16.30
CA PHE A 76 -21.58 23.14 -16.89
C PHE A 76 -20.72 22.89 -18.14
N HIS A 77 -20.44 23.95 -18.89
CA HIS A 77 -19.43 24.00 -19.95
C HIS A 77 -18.59 25.27 -19.80
N LEU A 78 -17.38 25.25 -20.34
CA LEU A 78 -16.48 26.40 -20.31
C LEU A 78 -16.53 27.13 -21.66
N MET A 79 -16.58 28.45 -21.62
CA MET A 79 -16.53 29.31 -22.80
C MET A 79 -15.28 30.18 -22.76
N PHE A 80 -14.68 30.36 -23.93
CA PHE A 80 -13.63 31.33 -24.19
C PHE A 80 -14.07 32.18 -25.38
N ASP A 81 -14.06 33.51 -25.24
CA ASP A 81 -14.50 34.45 -26.28
C ASP A 81 -15.85 34.07 -26.95
N GLU A 82 -16.86 33.80 -26.13
CA GLU A 82 -18.22 33.39 -26.55
C GLU A 82 -18.30 32.04 -27.32
N LYS A 83 -17.19 31.29 -27.42
CA LYS A 83 -17.16 29.95 -28.00
C LYS A 83 -17.13 28.89 -26.90
N LYS A 84 -18.03 27.91 -27.00
CA LYS A 84 -18.00 26.71 -26.14
C LYS A 84 -16.78 25.87 -26.47
N LEU A 85 -15.95 25.61 -25.47
CA LEU A 85 -14.79 24.72 -25.61
C LEU A 85 -15.23 23.25 -25.58
N SER A 86 -14.55 22.42 -26.37
CA SER A 86 -14.64 20.97 -26.28
C SER A 86 -13.95 20.50 -25.00
N ASP A 87 -14.43 19.43 -24.38
CA ASP A 87 -13.79 18.91 -23.17
C ASP A 87 -12.39 18.31 -23.45
N VAL A 88 -12.11 17.92 -24.70
CA VAL A 88 -10.88 17.21 -25.10
C VAL A 88 -9.79 18.17 -25.62
N ILE A 89 -10.11 19.44 -25.88
CA ILE A 89 -9.12 20.37 -26.44
C ILE A 89 -8.09 20.78 -25.38
N GLU A 90 -6.83 20.91 -25.79
CA GLU A 90 -5.78 21.47 -24.95
C GLU A 90 -5.82 23.00 -24.98
N LEU A 91 -5.47 23.64 -23.87
CA LEU A 91 -5.50 25.09 -23.77
C LEU A 91 -4.58 25.80 -24.77
N GLY A 92 -3.42 25.20 -25.09
CA GLY A 92 -2.48 25.74 -26.06
C GLY A 92 -3.00 25.74 -27.50
N GLU A 93 -3.96 24.86 -27.82
CA GLU A 93 -4.58 24.77 -29.15
C GLU A 93 -5.76 25.75 -29.33
N VAL A 94 -6.19 26.41 -28.25
CA VAL A 94 -7.30 27.37 -28.30
C VAL A 94 -6.81 28.67 -28.94
N GLU A 95 -7.33 28.99 -30.13
CA GLU A 95 -7.01 30.24 -30.83
C GLU A 95 -7.20 31.48 -29.94
N GLY A 96 -6.13 32.25 -29.73
CA GLY A 96 -6.16 33.48 -28.94
C GLY A 96 -5.96 33.30 -27.43
N PHE A 97 -5.73 32.07 -26.96
CA PHE A 97 -5.45 31.78 -25.56
C PHE A 97 -4.02 32.22 -25.18
N GLY A 98 -3.90 33.10 -24.19
CA GLY A 98 -2.63 33.65 -23.69
C GLY A 98 -2.48 33.59 -22.16
N VAL A 99 -1.40 34.20 -21.65
CA VAL A 99 -0.92 34.11 -20.25
C VAL A 99 -1.94 34.55 -19.19
N GLU A 100 -2.91 35.39 -19.52
CA GLU A 100 -3.98 35.86 -18.59
C GLU A 100 -5.39 35.59 -19.12
N SER A 101 -5.60 34.46 -19.80
CA SER A 101 -6.90 34.09 -20.36
C SER A 101 -7.98 33.87 -19.28
N VAL A 102 -9.20 34.30 -19.59
CA VAL A 102 -10.37 34.14 -18.71
C VAL A 102 -11.37 33.19 -19.33
N LEU A 103 -11.67 32.09 -18.65
CA LEU A 103 -12.75 31.17 -19.03
C LEU A 103 -14.03 31.52 -18.26
N GLU A 104 -15.16 31.52 -18.96
CA GLU A 104 -16.47 31.69 -18.33
C GLU A 104 -17.15 30.32 -18.15
N LEU A 105 -17.55 30.01 -16.91
CA LEU A 105 -18.32 28.81 -16.60
C LEU A 105 -19.81 29.10 -16.81
N VAL A 106 -20.43 28.34 -17.73
CA VAL A 106 -21.85 28.45 -18.04
C VAL A 106 -22.59 27.17 -17.67
N GLU A 107 -23.71 27.33 -16.97
CA GLU A 107 -24.60 26.25 -16.54
C GLU A 107 -25.09 25.44 -17.76
N GLY A 108 -25.01 24.10 -17.67
CA GLY A 108 -25.41 23.17 -18.74
C GLY A 108 -26.89 22.75 -18.64
N GLU A 109 -27.34 21.90 -19.55
CA GLU A 109 -28.65 21.24 -19.43
C GLU A 109 -28.47 19.86 -18.80
N TYR A 110 -29.35 19.49 -17.88
CA TYR A 110 -29.30 18.20 -17.21
C TYR A 110 -29.91 17.08 -18.05
N THR A 111 -29.16 15.99 -18.19
CA THR A 111 -29.62 14.65 -18.58
C THR A 111 -29.83 13.75 -17.36
N ASP A 112 -30.46 12.58 -17.51
CA ASP A 112 -30.61 11.61 -16.41
C ASP A 112 -29.24 11.23 -15.80
N ARG A 113 -28.22 11.06 -16.65
CA ARG A 113 -26.82 10.81 -16.23
C ARG A 113 -26.27 11.98 -15.41
N GLU A 114 -26.37 13.22 -15.91
CA GLU A 114 -25.83 14.39 -15.20
C GLU A 114 -26.54 14.68 -13.88
N VAL A 115 -27.86 14.43 -13.79
CA VAL A 115 -28.60 14.54 -12.53
C VAL A 115 -28.09 13.54 -11.51
N ARG A 116 -27.82 12.30 -11.92
CA ARG A 116 -27.26 11.28 -11.01
C ARG A 116 -25.88 11.67 -10.52
N VAL A 117 -24.98 12.05 -11.42
CA VAL A 117 -23.64 12.55 -11.07
C VAL A 117 -23.73 13.74 -10.12
N HIS A 118 -24.64 14.67 -10.36
CA HIS A 118 -24.89 15.81 -9.48
C HIS A 118 -25.32 15.38 -8.07
N LEU A 119 -26.29 14.46 -7.98
CA LEU A 119 -26.82 13.99 -6.70
C LEU A 119 -25.82 13.15 -5.92
N THR A 120 -25.03 12.32 -6.59
CA THR A 120 -23.92 11.57 -5.97
C THR A 120 -22.94 12.53 -5.28
N ARG A 121 -22.43 13.53 -6.03
CA ARG A 121 -21.50 14.53 -5.47
C ARG A 121 -22.10 15.41 -4.39
N PHE A 122 -23.37 15.80 -4.56
CA PHE A 122 -24.07 16.57 -3.53
C PHE A 122 -24.18 15.78 -2.22
N ARG A 123 -24.46 14.47 -2.30
CA ARG A 123 -24.47 13.59 -1.11
C ARG A 123 -23.09 13.42 -0.49
N GLU A 124 -22.05 13.21 -1.29
CA GLU A 124 -20.66 13.13 -0.80
C GLU A 124 -20.27 14.39 -0.02
N THR A 125 -20.68 15.55 -0.50
CA THR A 125 -20.45 16.83 0.20
C THR A 125 -21.19 16.85 1.54
N LEU A 126 -22.46 16.44 1.58
CA LEU A 126 -23.28 16.39 2.80
C LEU A 126 -22.76 15.41 3.84
N THR A 127 -22.16 14.30 3.43
CA THR A 127 -21.55 13.32 4.32
C THR A 127 -20.11 13.67 4.69
N ASN A 128 -19.58 14.82 4.27
CA ASN A 128 -18.18 15.23 4.48
C ASN A 128 -17.20 14.15 3.97
N PHE A 129 -17.47 13.64 2.77
CA PHE A 129 -16.73 12.55 2.16
C PHE A 129 -16.66 11.29 3.05
N ALA A 130 -17.56 11.15 4.04
CA ALA A 130 -17.59 9.99 4.91
C ALA A 130 -18.02 8.78 4.09
N SER A 131 -17.00 8.07 3.63
CA SER A 131 -17.04 6.80 2.92
C SER A 131 -17.90 6.84 1.65
N PHE A 132 -17.24 6.80 0.48
CA PHE A 132 -17.76 5.93 -0.57
C PHE A 132 -18.19 4.63 0.09
N LEU A 133 -19.40 4.13 -0.18
CA LEU A 133 -19.68 2.72 0.11
C LEU A 133 -18.57 1.96 -0.60
N PRO A 134 -17.58 1.38 0.11
CA PRO A 134 -16.50 0.74 -0.59
C PRO A 134 -17.11 -0.40 -1.37
N SER A 135 -16.67 -0.60 -2.62
CA SER A 135 -17.11 -1.75 -3.40
C SER A 135 -16.92 -3.04 -2.59
N PHE A 136 -15.86 -3.10 -1.75
CA PHE A 136 -15.58 -4.17 -0.80
C PHE A 136 -14.89 -3.65 0.47
N GLY A 137 -15.49 -3.79 1.65
CA GLY A 137 -14.82 -3.52 2.93
C GLY A 137 -15.40 -2.38 3.78
N VAL A 138 -15.08 -2.38 5.07
CA VAL A 138 -15.31 -1.27 6.02
C VAL A 138 -14.04 -0.44 6.14
N ASP A 139 -14.16 0.89 6.22
CA ASP A 139 -13.03 1.84 6.34
C ASP A 139 -11.94 1.68 5.25
N HIS A 140 -12.34 1.25 4.05
CA HIS A 140 -11.44 1.10 2.90
C HIS A 140 -10.75 2.43 2.55
N ALA A 141 -9.46 2.35 2.25
CA ALA A 141 -8.61 3.48 1.87
C ALA A 141 -8.67 4.68 2.81
N ALA A 142 -8.82 4.44 4.12
CA ALA A 142 -8.99 5.51 5.08
C ALA A 142 -7.65 5.99 5.69
N SER A 143 -7.55 7.30 5.93
CA SER A 143 -6.37 7.98 6.48
C SER A 143 -6.63 8.53 7.87
N PHE A 144 -5.62 8.48 8.73
CA PHE A 144 -5.69 8.74 10.16
C PHE A 144 -4.85 9.93 10.61
N LEU A 145 -3.96 10.45 9.77
CA LEU A 145 -3.01 11.52 10.14
C LEU A 145 -3.70 12.71 10.83
N SER A 146 -4.75 13.28 10.24
CA SER A 146 -5.51 14.39 10.83
C SER A 146 -6.11 14.04 12.20
N CYS A 147 -6.59 12.80 12.39
CA CYS A 147 -7.11 12.33 13.67
C CYS A 147 -6.04 12.18 14.76
N ILE A 148 -4.77 12.01 14.36
CA ILE A 148 -3.64 11.93 15.28
C ILE A 148 -3.22 13.35 15.72
N GLU A 149 -3.30 14.32 14.81
CA GLU A 149 -2.89 15.72 15.05
C GLU A 149 -3.97 16.57 15.75
N ASP A 150 -5.25 16.44 15.37
CA ASP A 150 -6.38 17.26 15.86
C ASP A 150 -6.70 17.09 17.37
N LYS A 151 -6.11 16.08 18.02
CA LYS A 151 -6.30 15.82 19.46
C LYS A 151 -5.76 16.95 20.36
N GLU A 152 -4.90 17.83 19.85
CA GLU A 152 -4.39 18.97 20.61
C GLU A 152 -5.32 20.20 20.54
N GLU A 153 -6.07 20.43 19.45
CA GLU A 153 -6.92 21.63 19.29
C GLU A 153 -8.33 21.48 19.86
N ASN A 154 -8.96 20.30 19.75
CA ASN A 154 -10.38 20.12 20.09
C ASN A 154 -10.67 19.78 21.57
N GLY A 155 -9.66 19.86 22.45
CA GLY A 155 -9.80 19.66 23.90
C GLY A 155 -10.65 20.72 24.63
N HIS A 156 -11.36 21.60 23.92
CA HIS A 156 -12.15 22.68 24.52
C HIS A 156 -13.67 22.57 24.44
N ASP A 157 -14.27 21.67 23.64
CA ASP A 157 -15.71 21.75 23.38
C ASP A 157 -16.55 20.46 23.50
N ASP A 158 -16.11 19.42 24.22
CA ASP A 158 -17.03 18.35 24.65
C ASP A 158 -17.54 18.55 26.10
N LYS A 159 -18.27 19.65 26.31
CA LYS A 159 -19.21 19.80 27.43
C LYS A 159 -20.62 19.42 26.99
N GLY A 160 -20.77 18.28 26.32
CA GLY A 160 -22.05 17.61 26.11
C GLY A 160 -22.60 17.01 27.41
N LYS A 161 -23.66 17.60 27.95
CA LYS A 161 -24.33 17.23 29.21
C LYS A 161 -24.74 15.74 29.26
N SER A 162 -23.98 14.90 29.96
CA SER A 162 -24.51 13.68 30.59
C SER A 162 -24.78 13.95 32.07
N LYS A 163 -26.00 14.43 32.37
CA LYS A 163 -26.53 14.38 33.73
C LYS A 163 -27.12 12.99 33.95
N ASN A 164 -26.32 12.04 34.43
CA ASN A 164 -26.86 10.89 35.15
C ASN A 164 -26.12 10.70 36.47
N LYS A 165 -26.80 11.11 37.54
CA LYS A 165 -26.37 10.91 38.92
C LYS A 165 -26.66 9.45 39.29
N ARG A 166 -25.65 8.59 39.27
CA ARG A 166 -25.68 7.31 40.01
C ARG A 166 -24.64 7.35 41.13
N ASN A 167 -25.15 7.23 42.34
CA ASN A 167 -24.39 7.11 43.59
C ASN A 167 -23.71 5.74 43.66
N GLY A 168 -22.53 5.70 44.29
CA GLY A 168 -22.05 4.53 45.01
C GLY A 168 -20.97 3.71 44.30
N LYS A 169 -19.71 3.94 44.72
CA LYS A 169 -18.59 2.99 44.82
C LYS A 169 -18.64 1.79 43.87
N ASP A 170 -18.07 1.94 42.68
CA ASP A 170 -17.35 0.90 41.91
C ASP A 170 -16.86 1.49 40.57
N ALA A 171 -15.92 2.44 40.64
CA ALA A 171 -15.27 3.03 39.47
C ALA A 171 -13.75 3.06 39.67
N LYS A 172 -13.13 1.88 39.53
CA LYS A 172 -11.69 1.71 39.31
C LYS A 172 -11.52 0.56 38.32
N ARG A 173 -11.78 0.86 37.04
CA ARG A 173 -11.39 0.12 35.83
C ARG A 173 -12.09 0.82 34.67
N ASN A 174 -11.47 1.89 34.20
CA ASN A 174 -11.53 2.41 32.85
C ASN A 174 -10.49 3.52 32.80
N GLY A 175 -9.41 3.25 32.06
CA GLY A 175 -8.37 4.22 31.77
C GLY A 175 -8.92 5.33 30.89
N ASP A 176 -8.11 6.38 30.78
CA ASP A 176 -8.24 7.51 29.86
C ASP A 176 -9.12 8.67 30.30
N VAL A 177 -8.48 9.50 31.14
CA VAL A 177 -8.67 10.96 31.07
C VAL A 177 -7.29 11.58 30.87
N ALA A 178 -6.93 11.85 29.62
CA ALA A 178 -5.78 12.68 29.27
C ALA A 178 -6.00 14.07 29.86
N ARG A 179 -5.11 14.47 30.77
CA ARG A 179 -5.06 15.84 31.29
C ARG A 179 -4.23 16.69 30.32
N SER A 180 -4.90 17.32 29.36
CA SER A 180 -4.31 18.35 28.49
C SER A 180 -4.13 19.66 29.27
N GLY A 181 -3.08 19.73 30.08
CA GLY A 181 -2.56 20.98 30.62
C GLY A 181 -1.37 21.47 29.79
N PRO A 182 -1.09 22.78 29.73
CA PRO A 182 0.10 23.31 29.06
C PRO A 182 1.35 22.72 29.73
N GLY A 183 2.07 21.84 29.02
CA GLY A 183 3.25 21.11 29.50
C GLY A 183 3.14 19.58 29.53
N HIS A 184 2.01 18.98 29.12
CA HIS A 184 1.90 17.51 28.98
C HIS A 184 2.32 17.08 27.56
N HIS A 185 3.14 16.04 27.45
CA HIS A 185 3.56 15.44 26.16
C HIS A 185 3.04 14.01 26.06
N ALA A 186 3.03 13.43 24.86
CA ALA A 186 2.43 12.12 24.60
C ALA A 186 2.99 11.00 25.48
N PHE A 187 4.23 11.05 25.95
CA PHE A 187 4.85 9.98 26.76
C PHE A 187 4.81 10.24 28.28
N ALA A 188 4.10 11.26 28.77
CA ALA A 188 4.14 11.63 30.18
C ALA A 188 3.60 10.54 31.14
N ASP A 189 2.73 9.68 30.64
CA ASP A 189 2.13 8.52 31.29
C ASP A 189 2.72 7.18 30.81
N TYR A 190 3.84 7.20 30.09
CA TYR A 190 4.43 5.98 29.55
C TYR A 190 4.99 5.10 30.67
N ASP A 191 4.57 3.83 30.66
CA ASP A 191 4.95 2.84 31.66
C ASP A 191 5.81 1.76 30.99
N PHE A 192 7.10 1.75 31.32
CA PHE A 192 8.07 0.76 30.83
C PHE A 192 7.82 -0.65 31.36
N ASP A 193 7.10 -0.79 32.49
CA ASP A 193 6.79 -2.07 33.13
C ASP A 193 5.44 -2.63 32.65
N ARG A 194 4.64 -1.85 31.91
CA ARG A 194 3.37 -2.30 31.32
C ARG A 194 3.65 -3.29 30.20
N LYS A 195 3.91 -4.54 30.58
CA LYS A 195 4.05 -5.69 29.69
C LYS A 195 2.76 -5.87 28.87
N GLY A 196 2.71 -5.29 27.67
CA GLY A 196 1.86 -5.79 26.58
C GLY A 196 0.38 -5.42 26.55
N ALA A 197 -0.09 -4.32 27.13
CA ALA A 197 -1.51 -3.95 27.05
C ALA A 197 -1.74 -2.52 26.56
N THR A 198 -1.30 -2.20 25.34
CA THR A 198 -2.17 -1.36 24.50
C THR A 198 -3.35 -2.21 24.06
N LEU A 199 -4.47 -1.58 23.79
CA LEU A 199 -5.73 -2.23 23.50
C LEU A 199 -5.91 -2.27 21.96
N LEU A 200 -6.50 -3.32 21.36
CA LEU A 200 -6.76 -3.33 19.90
C LEU A 200 -7.67 -2.15 19.54
N ASN A 201 -8.52 -1.74 20.47
CA ASN A 201 -9.33 -0.53 20.38
C ASN A 201 -8.51 0.76 20.17
N ASP A 202 -7.24 0.77 20.60
CA ASP A 202 -6.34 1.92 20.49
C ASP A 202 -5.63 2.03 19.12
N PHE A 203 -5.73 0.99 18.26
CA PHE A 203 -5.20 1.05 16.89
C PHE A 203 -5.89 2.13 16.07
N ILE A 204 -7.19 2.30 16.34
CA ILE A 204 -8.05 3.23 15.63
C ILE A 204 -8.29 4.42 16.56
N PRO A 205 -7.72 5.61 16.28
CA PRO A 205 -7.95 6.83 17.03
C PRO A 205 -9.45 7.03 17.36
N HIS A 206 -9.75 7.43 18.59
CA HIS A 206 -11.12 7.83 18.94
C HIS A 206 -11.59 8.95 18.01
N GLY A 207 -12.81 8.83 17.49
CA GLY A 207 -13.37 9.79 16.54
C GLY A 207 -13.00 9.52 15.07
N PHE A 208 -12.11 8.57 14.79
CA PHE A 208 -11.79 8.17 13.43
C PHE A 208 -13.04 7.73 12.67
N ASN A 209 -13.20 8.25 11.46
CA ASN A 209 -14.33 7.99 10.59
C ASN A 209 -15.70 8.23 11.26
N THR A 210 -15.76 8.97 12.38
CA THR A 210 -17.05 9.41 12.91
C THR A 210 -17.61 10.46 11.96
N PRO A 211 -18.79 10.22 11.35
CA PRO A 211 -19.37 11.19 10.44
C PRO A 211 -19.58 12.49 11.21
N ASN A 212 -19.13 13.59 10.62
CA ASN A 212 -19.19 14.89 11.27
C ASN A 212 -20.64 15.25 11.58
N ARG A 213 -20.91 15.72 12.81
CA ARG A 213 -22.25 15.93 13.37
C ARG A 213 -23.01 17.12 12.75
N ILE A 214 -22.47 17.78 11.72
CA ILE A 214 -23.13 18.93 11.07
C ILE A 214 -24.19 18.41 10.10
N ALA A 215 -25.34 18.01 10.63
CA ALA A 215 -26.49 17.67 9.81
C ALA A 215 -27.00 18.93 9.09
N CYS A 216 -27.07 18.90 7.76
CA CYS A 216 -27.70 19.97 6.97
C CYS A 216 -29.18 19.67 6.68
N LEU A 217 -29.53 18.39 6.55
CA LEU A 217 -30.90 17.88 6.37
C LEU A 217 -31.17 16.76 7.36
N LYS A 218 -32.45 16.46 7.61
CA LYS A 218 -32.84 15.24 8.34
C LYS A 218 -32.84 14.02 7.43
N SER A 219 -33.31 14.18 6.19
CA SER A 219 -33.31 13.12 5.19
C SER A 219 -33.33 13.68 3.77
N LEU A 220 -32.72 12.92 2.84
CA LEU A 220 -32.81 13.13 1.41
C LEU A 220 -32.98 11.76 0.76
N SER A 221 -34.07 11.55 0.05
CA SER A 221 -34.46 10.26 -0.53
C SER A 221 -35.17 10.45 -1.86
N VAL A 222 -35.34 9.36 -2.60
CA VAL A 222 -36.18 9.36 -3.81
C VAL A 222 -37.64 9.56 -3.39
N SER A 223 -38.35 10.43 -4.09
CA SER A 223 -39.77 10.67 -3.80
C SER A 223 -40.60 9.41 -4.08
N PRO A 224 -41.65 9.10 -3.30
CA PRO A 224 -42.58 8.02 -3.61
C PRO A 224 -43.29 8.21 -4.96
N TRP A 225 -43.25 9.42 -5.53
CA TRP A 225 -43.79 9.73 -6.85
C TRP A 225 -42.84 9.38 -8.01
N ASN A 226 -41.62 8.92 -7.72
CA ASN A 226 -40.63 8.50 -8.72
C ASN A 226 -40.89 7.05 -9.18
N PRO A 227 -40.67 6.68 -10.46
CA PRO A 227 -40.14 7.49 -11.57
C PRO A 227 -41.16 8.47 -12.17
N PRO A 228 -40.72 9.56 -12.84
CA PRO A 228 -41.64 10.49 -13.48
C PRO A 228 -42.48 9.78 -14.56
N PRO A 229 -43.80 10.05 -14.63
CA PRO A 229 -44.65 9.46 -15.66
C PRO A 229 -44.31 10.03 -17.05
N PHE A 230 -44.61 9.28 -18.12
CA PHE A 230 -44.21 9.62 -19.49
C PHE A 230 -44.55 11.06 -19.92
N GLN A 231 -45.73 11.56 -19.52
CA GLN A 231 -46.15 12.93 -19.80
C GLN A 231 -45.24 13.98 -19.14
N GLN A 232 -44.73 13.73 -17.93
CA GLN A 232 -43.82 14.65 -17.25
C GLN A 232 -42.40 14.52 -17.79
N LYS A 233 -41.97 13.30 -18.17
CA LYS A 233 -40.71 13.12 -18.92
C LYS A 233 -40.68 13.93 -20.21
N SER A 234 -41.80 13.97 -20.95
CA SER A 234 -41.92 14.80 -22.16
C SER A 234 -41.88 16.31 -21.89
N ARG A 235 -42.07 16.74 -20.64
CA ARG A 235 -41.92 18.13 -20.17
C ARG A 235 -40.54 18.42 -19.59
N GLY A 236 -39.65 17.43 -19.59
CA GLY A 236 -38.27 17.56 -19.11
C GLY A 236 -38.05 17.13 -17.65
N ASP A 237 -39.02 16.51 -16.97
CA ASP A 237 -38.81 15.95 -15.63
C ASP A 237 -37.99 14.66 -15.70
N LEU A 238 -36.90 14.60 -14.94
CA LEU A 238 -35.92 13.51 -14.93
C LEU A 238 -36.07 12.62 -13.69
N LEU A 239 -36.19 13.25 -12.51
CA LEU A 239 -36.23 12.56 -11.23
C LEU A 239 -37.05 13.36 -10.20
N TYR A 240 -37.72 12.67 -9.26
CA TYR A 240 -38.37 13.31 -8.11
C TYR A 240 -37.69 12.91 -6.80
N LEU A 241 -37.39 13.90 -5.96
CA LEU A 241 -36.75 13.72 -4.65
C LEU A 241 -37.65 14.21 -3.52
N ARG A 242 -37.43 13.67 -2.33
CA ARG A 242 -38.06 14.07 -1.07
C ARG A 242 -36.96 14.45 -0.08
N ALA A 243 -36.97 15.69 0.37
CA ALA A 243 -36.04 16.23 1.36
C ALA A 243 -36.79 16.68 2.61
N GLU A 244 -36.30 16.30 3.79
CA GLU A 244 -36.82 16.80 5.07
C GLU A 244 -35.80 17.75 5.70
N THR A 245 -36.23 18.99 5.92
CA THR A 245 -35.36 20.03 6.49
C THR A 245 -35.22 19.89 8.01
N LEU A 246 -34.21 20.54 8.59
CA LEU A 246 -34.03 20.59 10.04
C LEU A 246 -35.16 21.37 10.74
N GLU A 247 -35.82 22.29 10.02
CA GLU A 247 -37.04 22.95 10.51
C GLU A 247 -38.26 22.00 10.60
N GLY A 248 -38.16 20.80 10.03
CA GLY A 248 -39.26 19.82 9.98
C GLY A 248 -40.22 20.00 8.81
N GLU A 249 -39.84 20.77 7.79
CA GLU A 249 -40.60 20.88 6.55
C GLU A 249 -40.23 19.73 5.60
N VAL A 250 -41.24 19.13 4.96
CA VAL A 250 -41.05 18.11 3.91
C VAL A 250 -41.17 18.79 2.56
N LEU A 251 -40.10 18.75 1.78
CA LEU A 251 -40.00 19.35 0.45
C LEU A 251 -39.97 18.24 -0.61
N HIS A 252 -40.82 18.38 -1.62
CA HIS A 252 -40.78 17.55 -2.83
C HIS A 252 -40.07 18.34 -3.92
N LEU A 253 -38.96 17.80 -4.42
CA LEU A 253 -38.10 18.43 -5.43
C LEU A 253 -38.31 17.73 -6.77
N THR A 254 -38.42 18.53 -7.82
CA THR A 254 -38.37 18.08 -9.20
C THR A 254 -36.98 18.37 -9.77
N CYS A 255 -36.31 17.34 -10.29
CA CYS A 255 -35.11 17.45 -11.11
C CYS A 255 -35.55 17.49 -12.57
N CYS A 256 -35.27 18.58 -13.28
CA CYS A 256 -35.59 18.74 -14.70
C CYS A 256 -34.35 19.15 -15.50
N ALA A 257 -34.48 19.20 -16.83
CA ALA A 257 -33.38 19.57 -17.72
C ALA A 257 -32.76 20.96 -17.41
N SER A 258 -33.52 21.89 -16.82
CA SER A 258 -33.05 23.23 -16.47
C SER A 258 -32.58 23.39 -15.01
N GLY A 259 -32.51 22.31 -14.23
CA GLY A 259 -32.10 22.33 -12.83
C GLY A 259 -33.13 21.72 -11.88
N PHE A 260 -33.32 22.37 -10.72
CA PHE A 260 -34.08 21.81 -9.59
C PHE A 260 -35.06 22.83 -9.03
N TYR A 261 -36.28 22.39 -8.73
CA TYR A 261 -37.25 23.23 -8.05
C TYR A 261 -38.09 22.49 -7.02
N VAL A 262 -38.58 23.22 -6.03
CA VAL A 262 -39.57 22.71 -5.06
C VAL A 262 -40.95 22.73 -5.71
N ASN A 263 -41.55 21.56 -5.89
CA ASN A 263 -42.90 21.42 -6.44
C ASN A 263 -43.98 21.52 -5.34
N ALA A 264 -45.24 21.54 -5.74
CA ALA A 264 -46.39 21.66 -4.83
C ALA A 264 -46.90 20.31 -4.31
N SER A 265 -46.18 19.21 -4.54
CA SER A 265 -46.59 17.86 -4.12
C SER A 265 -46.47 17.69 -2.62
N THR A 266 -47.23 16.73 -2.09
CA THR A 266 -47.17 16.26 -0.71
C THR A 266 -46.97 14.74 -0.70
N ASP A 267 -46.83 14.14 0.48
CA ASP A 267 -46.75 12.67 0.60
C ASP A 267 -48.06 11.97 0.19
N SER A 268 -49.19 12.70 0.10
CA SER A 268 -50.50 12.15 -0.27
C SER A 268 -51.02 12.59 -1.64
N GLU A 269 -50.62 13.78 -2.11
CA GLU A 269 -51.14 14.38 -3.35
C GLU A 269 -50.00 14.80 -4.28
N PHE A 270 -50.05 14.38 -5.54
CA PHE A 270 -49.05 14.70 -6.54
C PHE A 270 -49.40 15.97 -7.32
N HIS A 271 -48.57 17.00 -7.16
CA HIS A 271 -48.67 18.28 -7.85
C HIS A 271 -47.29 18.71 -8.36
N PRO A 272 -46.92 18.32 -9.60
CA PRO A 272 -45.56 18.45 -10.10
C PRO A 272 -45.13 19.89 -10.40
N PHE A 273 -46.06 20.85 -10.42
CA PHE A 273 -45.77 22.24 -10.73
C PHE A 273 -45.02 22.96 -9.59
N PRO A 274 -44.20 23.97 -9.90
CA PRO A 274 -43.47 24.75 -8.89
C PRO A 274 -44.39 25.30 -7.80
N ARG A 275 -43.91 25.26 -6.56
CA ARG A 275 -44.63 25.82 -5.40
C ARG A 275 -44.82 27.33 -5.59
N GLN A 276 -46.07 27.79 -5.55
CA GLN A 276 -46.39 29.21 -5.76
C GLN A 276 -45.90 30.11 -4.62
N ARG A 277 -45.86 29.58 -3.40
CA ARG A 277 -45.35 30.30 -2.22
C ARG A 277 -43.87 30.02 -2.08
N LYS A 278 -43.05 31.07 -2.20
CA LYS A 278 -41.57 31.00 -2.14
C LYS A 278 -41.01 30.09 -3.24
N PRO A 279 -41.08 30.52 -4.52
CA PRO A 279 -40.54 29.74 -5.62
C PRO A 279 -39.02 29.60 -5.44
N CYS A 280 -38.54 28.37 -5.53
CA CYS A 280 -37.14 28.02 -5.48
C CYS A 280 -36.87 27.20 -6.73
N HIS A 281 -36.22 27.80 -7.73
CA HIS A 281 -35.84 27.13 -8.98
C HIS A 281 -34.42 27.58 -9.33
N GLU A 282 -33.46 26.69 -9.12
CA GLU A 282 -32.04 26.95 -9.32
C GLU A 282 -31.40 25.84 -10.14
N HIS A 283 -30.26 26.13 -10.73
CA HIS A 283 -29.52 25.14 -11.50
C HIS A 283 -29.06 23.94 -10.68
N ASN A 284 -28.71 24.13 -9.39
CA ASN A 284 -28.22 23.05 -8.52
C ASN A 284 -29.08 22.82 -7.27
N VAL A 285 -29.00 21.60 -6.71
CA VAL A 285 -29.78 21.17 -5.53
C VAL A 285 -29.40 21.97 -4.29
N HIS A 286 -28.11 22.27 -4.12
CA HIS A 286 -27.60 23.09 -3.02
C HIS A 286 -28.33 24.44 -2.97
N ALA A 287 -28.28 25.23 -4.05
CA ALA A 287 -28.90 26.54 -4.13
C ALA A 287 -30.43 26.49 -3.95
N THR A 288 -31.07 25.45 -4.51
CA THR A 288 -32.52 25.22 -4.34
C THR A 288 -32.88 25.02 -2.87
N LEU A 289 -32.12 24.19 -2.15
CA LEU A 289 -32.32 23.92 -0.73
C LEU A 289 -31.93 25.11 0.15
N SER A 290 -30.87 25.84 -0.17
CA SER A 290 -30.47 27.06 0.54
C SER A 290 -31.51 28.17 0.44
N LYS A 291 -32.17 28.32 -0.71
CA LYS A 291 -33.33 29.23 -0.84
C LYS A 291 -34.54 28.72 -0.09
N ALA A 292 -34.77 27.40 -0.07
CA ALA A 292 -35.88 26.80 0.65
C ALA A 292 -35.74 26.88 2.17
N SER A 293 -34.55 26.62 2.73
CA SER A 293 -34.25 26.49 4.17
C SER A 293 -33.03 27.32 4.59
N GLN A 294 -33.23 28.22 5.56
CA GLN A 294 -32.14 29.04 6.10
C GLN A 294 -31.21 28.24 7.03
N LEU A 295 -31.73 27.23 7.73
CA LEU A 295 -30.90 26.36 8.57
C LEU A 295 -29.99 25.46 7.72
N PHE A 296 -30.48 25.00 6.57
CA PHE A 296 -29.65 24.27 5.61
C PHE A 296 -28.44 25.10 5.20
N GLU A 297 -28.65 26.33 4.69
CA GLU A 297 -27.57 27.22 4.25
C GLU A 297 -26.53 27.44 5.35
N LYS A 298 -26.98 27.81 6.56
CA LYS A 298 -26.08 28.07 7.69
C LYS A 298 -25.22 26.86 8.06
N ASN A 299 -25.78 25.66 8.03
CA ASN A 299 -25.04 24.44 8.37
C ASN A 299 -24.14 23.99 7.21
N PHE A 300 -24.58 24.17 5.96
CA PHE A 300 -23.81 23.85 4.77
C PHE A 300 -22.56 24.73 4.64
N THR A 301 -22.66 26.05 4.89
CA THR A 301 -21.47 26.93 4.90
C THR A 301 -20.44 26.51 5.96
N LYS A 302 -20.90 26.04 7.13
CA LYS A 302 -20.00 25.51 8.16
C LYS A 302 -19.34 24.21 7.74
N LEU A 303 -20.10 23.35 7.06
CA LEU A 303 -19.60 22.10 6.50
C LEU A 303 -18.50 22.38 5.47
N GLN A 304 -18.74 23.30 4.53
CA GLN A 304 -17.75 23.72 3.53
C GLN A 304 -16.47 24.30 4.17
N ALA A 305 -16.61 25.20 5.15
CA ALA A 305 -15.45 25.80 5.84
C ALA A 305 -14.60 24.76 6.60
N MET A 306 -15.21 23.66 7.03
CA MET A 306 -14.51 22.53 7.65
C MET A 306 -13.86 21.64 6.60
N ASN A 307 -14.55 21.35 5.49
CA ASN A 307 -13.99 20.57 4.37
C ASN A 307 -12.75 21.26 3.78
N ALA A 308 -12.76 22.59 3.68
CA ALA A 308 -11.64 23.38 3.17
C ALA A 308 -10.35 23.30 4.04
N ARG A 309 -10.43 22.78 5.27
CA ARG A 309 -9.25 22.58 6.15
C ARG A 309 -8.62 21.19 6.00
N ARG A 310 -9.32 20.24 5.40
CA ARG A 310 -8.86 18.85 5.26
C ARG A 310 -7.85 18.71 4.12
N ASN A 311 -6.90 17.81 4.28
CA ASN A 311 -5.99 17.46 3.21
C ASN A 311 -6.76 16.78 2.06
N PRO A 312 -6.69 17.28 0.81
CA PRO A 312 -7.36 16.68 -0.34
C PRO A 312 -7.05 15.20 -0.53
N LEU A 313 -5.83 14.79 -0.22
CA LEU A 313 -5.37 13.40 -0.32
C LEU A 313 -6.10 12.45 0.63
N GLU A 314 -6.91 12.93 1.59
CA GLU A 314 -7.72 12.06 2.46
C GLU A 314 -9.00 11.56 1.79
N TYR A 315 -9.52 12.26 0.77
CA TYR A 315 -10.84 11.97 0.18
C TYR A 315 -10.86 11.75 -1.33
N ILE A 316 -9.75 11.99 -2.06
CA ILE A 316 -9.62 11.60 -3.47
C ILE A 316 -9.85 10.09 -3.62
N VAL A 317 -10.66 9.65 -4.59
CA VAL A 317 -10.90 8.22 -4.83
C VAL A 317 -9.60 7.54 -5.25
N THR A 318 -9.32 6.35 -4.72
CA THR A 318 -8.19 5.52 -5.13
C THR A 318 -8.70 4.16 -5.60
N ALA A 319 -8.10 3.64 -6.66
CA ALA A 319 -8.41 2.32 -7.21
C ALA A 319 -7.82 1.17 -6.39
N SER A 320 -6.67 1.39 -5.75
CA SER A 320 -5.92 0.38 -4.99
C SER A 320 -5.80 0.80 -3.52
N GLY A 321 -6.94 0.73 -2.82
CA GLY A 321 -7.06 1.11 -1.43
C GLY A 321 -6.78 -0.02 -0.44
N ALA A 322 -6.17 0.30 0.69
CA ALA A 322 -5.99 -0.64 1.79
C ALA A 322 -7.34 -1.05 2.38
N THR A 323 -7.47 -2.33 2.73
CA THR A 323 -8.63 -2.86 3.45
C THR A 323 -8.18 -3.23 4.87
N PRO A 324 -8.43 -2.39 5.89
CA PRO A 324 -7.91 -2.63 7.24
C PRO A 324 -8.53 -3.90 7.84
N TRP A 325 -7.70 -4.75 8.43
CA TRP A 325 -8.14 -6.01 9.05
C TRP A 325 -8.88 -5.80 10.37
N ALA A 326 -8.59 -4.72 11.09
CA ALA A 326 -9.29 -4.32 12.31
C ALA A 326 -10.06 -3.02 12.04
N VAL A 327 -11.36 -3.01 12.31
CA VAL A 327 -12.28 -1.89 12.02
C VAL A 327 -13.23 -1.62 13.18
N LYS A 328 -13.77 -0.41 13.29
CA LYS A 328 -14.81 -0.09 14.29
C LYS A 328 -16.18 -0.18 13.66
N THR A 329 -16.96 -1.19 14.03
CA THR A 329 -18.34 -1.34 13.57
C THR A 329 -19.20 -0.22 14.14
N ARG A 330 -19.91 0.47 13.25
CA ARG A 330 -20.88 1.49 13.65
C ARG A 330 -22.22 0.81 13.93
N PRO A 331 -22.95 1.24 14.97
CA PRO A 331 -24.33 0.80 15.15
C PRO A 331 -25.13 1.17 13.91
N HIS A 332 -25.85 0.20 13.34
CA HIS A 332 -26.67 0.44 12.17
C HIS A 332 -27.76 1.46 12.50
N SER A 333 -27.75 2.59 11.79
CA SER A 333 -28.76 3.65 11.90
C SER A 333 -29.65 3.67 10.67
N ALA A 334 -30.92 4.06 10.87
CA ALA A 334 -31.82 4.32 9.76
C ALA A 334 -31.27 5.47 8.91
N ASP A 335 -31.04 5.20 7.63
CA ASP A 335 -30.64 6.20 6.64
C ASP A 335 -31.62 6.15 5.47
N PRO A 336 -32.59 7.09 5.41
CA PRO A 336 -33.53 7.18 4.30
C PRO A 336 -32.85 7.36 2.93
N GLY A 337 -31.62 7.88 2.92
CA GLY A 337 -30.85 8.11 1.72
C GLY A 337 -30.15 6.88 1.14
N ARG A 338 -30.00 5.80 1.90
CA ARG A 338 -29.42 4.54 1.39
C ARG A 338 -30.17 3.97 0.18
N SER A 339 -31.49 4.20 0.14
CA SER A 339 -32.34 3.81 -1.00
C SER A 339 -32.07 4.65 -2.25
N LEU A 340 -31.71 5.92 -2.07
CA LEU A 340 -31.30 6.81 -3.16
C LEU A 340 -29.95 6.35 -3.71
N ASP A 341 -28.97 6.03 -2.85
CA ASP A 341 -27.65 5.54 -3.29
C ASP A 341 -27.78 4.28 -4.17
N ALA A 342 -28.57 3.30 -3.75
CA ALA A 342 -28.84 2.10 -4.55
C ALA A 342 -29.44 2.41 -5.93
N GLN A 343 -30.30 3.43 -6.03
CA GLN A 343 -30.89 3.84 -7.32
C GLN A 343 -29.94 4.69 -8.17
N LEU A 344 -29.07 5.49 -7.56
CA LEU A 344 -28.04 6.25 -8.27
C LEU A 344 -27.04 5.28 -8.91
N THR A 345 -26.61 4.24 -8.19
CA THR A 345 -25.66 3.21 -8.66
C THR A 345 -26.29 2.20 -9.64
N ALA A 346 -27.59 1.89 -9.52
CA ALA A 346 -28.26 0.91 -10.40
C ALA A 346 -28.29 1.31 -11.89
N ALA A 347 -28.17 2.60 -12.22
CA ALA A 347 -28.15 3.07 -13.60
C ALA A 347 -26.78 2.88 -14.28
N GLU A 348 -25.67 2.92 -13.52
CA GLU A 348 -24.34 2.55 -14.05
C GLU A 348 -24.32 1.10 -14.59
N HIS A 349 -25.21 0.26 -14.06
CA HIS A 349 -25.37 -1.13 -14.48
C HIS A 349 -26.36 -1.29 -15.66
N ALA A 350 -27.19 -0.27 -15.94
CA ALA A 350 -28.21 -0.28 -16.98
C ALA A 350 -27.79 0.48 -18.25
N ASP A 351 -26.89 1.46 -18.14
CA ASP A 351 -26.35 2.25 -19.26
C ASP A 351 -25.30 1.51 -20.10
N ALA A 352 -24.97 0.25 -19.77
CA ALA A 352 -24.25 -0.67 -20.64
C ALA A 352 -25.14 -1.20 -21.79
N PHE A 353 -25.91 -0.33 -22.46
CA PHE A 353 -26.43 -0.59 -23.81
C PHE A 353 -25.24 -0.58 -24.78
N GLY A 354 -24.52 -1.71 -24.76
CA GLY A 354 -23.16 -1.89 -25.25
C GLY A 354 -22.30 -2.35 -24.08
N ALA A 355 -22.25 -3.66 -23.81
CA ALA A 355 -21.33 -4.20 -22.81
C ALA A 355 -19.90 -3.76 -23.20
N ARG A 356 -19.21 -3.07 -22.29
CA ARG A 356 -17.84 -2.57 -22.50
C ARG A 356 -16.98 -3.70 -23.05
N ASP A 357 -16.25 -3.45 -24.14
CA ASP A 357 -15.32 -4.45 -24.67
C ASP A 357 -13.98 -4.27 -23.97
N TRP A 358 -13.84 -4.94 -22.82
CA TRP A 358 -12.60 -4.87 -22.05
C TRP A 358 -11.38 -5.27 -22.88
N ASN A 359 -11.51 -6.27 -23.77
CA ASN A 359 -10.37 -6.70 -24.56
C ASN A 359 -9.93 -5.60 -25.52
N GLU A 360 -10.86 -4.98 -26.24
CA GLU A 360 -10.51 -3.87 -27.13
C GLU A 360 -9.92 -2.68 -26.38
N ASP A 361 -10.42 -2.35 -25.19
CA ASP A 361 -9.83 -1.29 -24.36
C ASP A 361 -8.38 -1.62 -23.94
N PHE A 362 -8.10 -2.86 -23.52
CA PHE A 362 -6.74 -3.28 -23.18
C PHE A 362 -5.81 -3.26 -24.39
N GLN A 363 -6.26 -3.74 -25.55
CA GLN A 363 -5.41 -3.79 -26.73
C GLN A 363 -5.21 -2.41 -27.34
N SER A 364 -6.25 -1.57 -27.40
CA SER A 364 -6.12 -0.20 -27.92
C SER A 364 -5.18 0.66 -27.07
N THR A 365 -5.20 0.51 -25.74
CA THR A 365 -4.22 1.18 -24.87
C THR A 365 -2.80 0.64 -25.05
N ARG A 366 -2.64 -0.66 -25.35
CA ARG A 366 -1.35 -1.28 -25.70
C ARG A 366 -0.81 -0.86 -27.06
N ASP A 367 -1.70 -0.58 -28.01
CA ASP A 367 -1.35 -0.15 -29.36
C ASP A 367 -1.03 1.36 -29.43
N LEU A 368 -1.15 2.11 -28.31
CA LEU A 368 -0.78 3.52 -28.27
C LEU A 368 0.71 3.74 -28.56
N PRO A 369 1.06 4.83 -29.26
CA PRO A 369 2.45 5.22 -29.51
C PRO A 369 3.28 5.33 -28.23
N ARG A 370 4.60 5.12 -28.36
CA ARG A 370 5.57 5.13 -27.24
C ARG A 370 6.91 5.75 -27.63
N SER A 371 6.94 6.54 -28.69
CA SER A 371 8.17 7.08 -29.26
C SER A 371 8.73 8.22 -28.43
N THR A 372 7.87 9.01 -27.79
CA THR A 372 8.26 10.10 -26.89
C THR A 372 7.96 9.77 -25.43
N PRO A 373 8.66 10.40 -24.45
CA PRO A 373 8.34 10.24 -23.03
C PRO A 373 6.89 10.61 -22.70
N GLN A 374 6.37 11.69 -23.31
CA GLN A 374 4.98 12.12 -23.13
C GLN A 374 3.97 11.06 -23.62
N GLU A 375 4.23 10.47 -24.79
CA GLU A 375 3.40 9.36 -25.31
C GLU A 375 3.40 8.16 -24.37
N LYS A 376 4.56 7.79 -23.81
CA LYS A 376 4.67 6.70 -22.82
C LYS A 376 3.83 7.00 -21.57
N VAL A 377 3.91 8.22 -21.04
CA VAL A 377 3.13 8.62 -19.86
C VAL A 377 1.62 8.59 -20.12
N LEU A 378 1.16 9.11 -21.26
CA LEU A 378 -0.26 9.06 -21.64
C LEU A 378 -0.75 7.61 -21.83
N ARG A 379 0.07 6.76 -22.42
CA ARG A 379 -0.20 5.32 -22.57
C ARG A 379 -0.28 4.63 -21.22
N ASP A 380 0.69 4.82 -20.34
CA ASP A 380 0.73 4.20 -19.01
C ASP A 380 -0.48 4.64 -18.18
N GLN A 381 -0.86 5.92 -18.27
CA GLN A 381 -2.07 6.47 -17.64
C GLN A 381 -3.34 5.76 -18.14
N ALA A 382 -3.49 5.61 -19.46
CA ALA A 382 -4.63 4.95 -20.07
C ALA A 382 -4.70 3.46 -19.72
N MET A 383 -3.55 2.77 -19.71
CA MET A 383 -3.42 1.38 -19.30
C MET A 383 -3.80 1.17 -17.84
N TYR A 384 -3.24 1.97 -16.92
CA TYR A 384 -3.53 1.87 -15.49
C TYR A 384 -5.01 2.09 -15.22
N ARG A 385 -5.61 3.12 -15.80
CA ARG A 385 -7.05 3.41 -15.64
C ARG A 385 -7.93 2.27 -16.15
N THR A 386 -7.65 1.76 -17.35
CA THR A 386 -8.40 0.64 -17.93
C THR A 386 -8.27 -0.62 -17.07
N HIS A 387 -7.06 -0.88 -16.57
CA HIS A 387 -6.78 -2.01 -15.70
C HIS A 387 -7.50 -1.88 -14.35
N ALA A 388 -7.45 -0.71 -13.70
CA ALA A 388 -8.16 -0.44 -12.45
C ALA A 388 -9.66 -0.68 -12.57
N ASP A 389 -10.29 -0.14 -13.61
CA ASP A 389 -11.72 -0.33 -13.90
C ASP A 389 -12.05 -1.82 -14.12
N PHE A 390 -11.20 -2.54 -14.86
CA PHE A 390 -11.37 -3.96 -15.14
C PHE A 390 -11.31 -4.78 -13.85
N ILE A 391 -10.37 -4.50 -12.96
CA ILE A 391 -10.25 -5.20 -11.68
C ILE A 391 -11.50 -4.98 -10.83
N GLU A 392 -11.97 -3.75 -10.72
CA GLU A 392 -13.19 -3.47 -9.97
C GLU A 392 -14.40 -4.24 -10.53
N ALA A 393 -14.56 -4.25 -11.87
CA ALA A 393 -15.62 -5.01 -12.53
C ALA A 393 -15.47 -6.53 -12.34
N ALA A 394 -14.24 -7.05 -12.41
CA ALA A 394 -13.94 -8.46 -12.22
C ALA A 394 -14.25 -8.92 -10.80
N VAL A 395 -13.91 -8.12 -9.78
CA VAL A 395 -14.20 -8.45 -8.37
C VAL A 395 -15.71 -8.43 -8.11
N ARG A 396 -16.44 -7.43 -8.62
CA ARG A 396 -17.91 -7.36 -8.53
C ARG A 396 -18.56 -8.56 -9.21
N GLY A 397 -18.09 -8.92 -10.41
CA GLY A 397 -18.55 -10.08 -11.15
C GLY A 397 -18.29 -11.40 -10.42
N ALA A 398 -17.09 -11.61 -9.87
CA ALA A 398 -16.73 -12.80 -9.12
C ALA A 398 -17.60 -12.99 -7.86
N VAL A 399 -17.83 -11.91 -7.11
CA VAL A 399 -18.74 -11.93 -5.94
C VAL A 399 -20.18 -12.21 -6.37
N ALA A 400 -20.65 -11.62 -7.46
CA ALA A 400 -21.99 -11.87 -7.99
C ALA A 400 -22.18 -13.33 -8.46
N VAL A 401 -21.16 -13.93 -9.08
CA VAL A 401 -21.12 -15.35 -9.48
C VAL A 401 -21.23 -16.23 -8.23
N LEU A 402 -20.39 -16.01 -7.22
CA LEU A 402 -20.37 -16.81 -5.99
C LEU A 402 -21.65 -16.65 -5.15
N ASN A 403 -22.30 -15.49 -5.22
CA ASN A 403 -23.60 -15.25 -4.58
C ASN A 403 -24.79 -15.84 -5.37
N GLY A 404 -24.55 -16.46 -6.53
CA GLY A 404 -25.60 -17.04 -7.38
C GLY A 404 -26.47 -16.01 -8.10
N SER A 405 -26.00 -14.77 -8.25
CA SER A 405 -26.71 -13.70 -8.96
C SER A 405 -26.51 -13.74 -10.48
N VAL A 406 -25.46 -14.44 -10.94
CA VAL A 406 -25.14 -14.61 -12.37
C VAL A 406 -25.45 -16.04 -12.80
N MET A 407 -26.15 -16.19 -13.92
CA MET A 407 -26.44 -17.51 -14.50
C MET A 407 -25.21 -18.08 -15.22
N SER A 408 -24.91 -19.36 -15.00
CA SER A 408 -23.86 -20.08 -15.72
C SER A 408 -24.21 -20.27 -17.21
N LEU A 409 -23.21 -20.25 -18.08
CA LEU A 409 -23.34 -20.57 -19.51
C LEU A 409 -23.66 -22.05 -19.75
N ASN A 410 -23.19 -22.92 -18.85
CA ASN A 410 -23.33 -24.38 -18.88
C ASN A 410 -24.00 -24.92 -17.60
N PRO A 411 -25.30 -24.64 -17.33
CA PRO A 411 -25.96 -25.03 -16.08
C PRO A 411 -26.06 -26.55 -15.82
N GLN A 412 -25.85 -27.36 -16.85
CA GLN A 412 -25.93 -28.83 -16.75
C GLN A 412 -24.65 -29.43 -16.14
N GLU A 413 -23.54 -28.69 -16.15
CA GLU A 413 -22.26 -29.12 -15.61
C GLU A 413 -22.22 -28.97 -14.08
N PRO A 414 -21.42 -29.80 -13.37
CA PRO A 414 -21.16 -29.63 -11.94
C PRO A 414 -20.67 -28.21 -11.60
N GLY A 415 -21.01 -27.70 -10.41
CA GLY A 415 -20.69 -26.33 -10.00
C GLY A 415 -19.22 -25.90 -10.18
N ALA A 416 -18.28 -26.83 -10.04
CA ALA A 416 -16.84 -26.57 -10.19
C ALA A 416 -16.38 -26.34 -11.64
N THR A 417 -17.13 -26.82 -12.63
CA THR A 417 -16.85 -26.68 -14.06
C THR A 417 -17.78 -25.69 -14.75
N GLN A 418 -18.61 -25.00 -13.97
CA GLN A 418 -19.48 -23.94 -14.49
C GLN A 418 -18.66 -22.71 -14.89
N MET A 419 -18.99 -22.18 -16.07
CA MET A 419 -18.42 -20.98 -16.66
C MET A 419 -19.49 -19.88 -16.68
N TYR A 420 -19.08 -18.65 -16.50
CA TYR A 420 -19.98 -17.51 -16.41
C TYR A 420 -19.48 -16.37 -17.31
N LEU A 421 -20.42 -15.59 -17.84
CA LEU A 421 -20.12 -14.36 -18.56
C LEU A 421 -20.90 -13.22 -17.91
N HIS A 422 -20.20 -12.22 -17.40
CA HIS A 422 -20.82 -11.05 -16.78
C HIS A 422 -20.02 -9.81 -17.14
N ASN A 423 -20.69 -8.78 -17.65
CA ASN A 423 -20.07 -7.55 -18.12
C ASN A 423 -18.90 -7.77 -19.11
N ASN A 424 -19.06 -8.70 -20.06
CA ASN A 424 -18.00 -9.14 -21.01
C ASN A 424 -16.70 -9.66 -20.36
N ILE A 425 -16.76 -10.07 -19.09
CA ILE A 425 -15.68 -10.78 -18.41
C ILE A 425 -16.09 -12.24 -18.28
N PHE A 426 -15.19 -13.12 -18.72
CA PHE A 426 -15.35 -14.56 -18.58
C PHE A 426 -14.86 -15.00 -17.20
N PHE A 427 -15.71 -15.70 -16.46
CA PHE A 427 -15.37 -16.22 -15.14
C PHE A 427 -15.37 -17.74 -15.12
N SER A 428 -14.34 -18.31 -14.51
CA SER A 428 -14.22 -19.74 -14.27
C SER A 428 -13.67 -19.99 -12.87
N GLN A 429 -14.00 -21.16 -12.29
CA GLN A 429 -13.33 -21.58 -11.06
C GLN A 429 -11.91 -22.07 -11.40
N GLY A 430 -10.92 -21.72 -10.58
CA GLY A 430 -9.54 -22.21 -10.68
C GLY A 430 -9.42 -23.68 -10.27
N TYR A 431 -10.15 -24.55 -10.97
CA TYR A 431 -10.29 -25.98 -10.73
C TYR A 431 -9.80 -26.78 -11.94
N ASP A 432 -9.41 -28.05 -11.72
CA ASP A 432 -8.95 -28.93 -12.79
C ASP A 432 -10.14 -29.44 -13.62
N GLN A 433 -10.49 -28.73 -14.69
CA GLN A 433 -11.70 -29.00 -15.49
C GLN A 433 -11.56 -30.21 -16.44
N ARG A 434 -10.34 -30.70 -16.72
CA ARG A 434 -10.07 -31.75 -17.72
C ARG A 434 -9.11 -32.84 -17.22
N GLU A 435 -8.94 -32.97 -15.90
CA GLU A 435 -7.92 -33.85 -15.30
C GLU A 435 -6.50 -33.54 -15.84
N ALA A 436 -6.30 -32.31 -16.32
CA ALA A 436 -5.07 -31.86 -16.96
C ALA A 436 -3.91 -31.86 -15.95
N PHE A 437 -4.24 -31.65 -14.67
CA PHE A 437 -3.29 -31.61 -13.59
C PHE A 437 -3.32 -32.85 -12.71
N GLU A 438 -4.08 -33.91 -13.04
CA GLU A 438 -4.22 -35.11 -12.21
C GLU A 438 -2.85 -35.72 -11.85
N LYS A 439 -1.96 -35.84 -12.85
CA LYS A 439 -0.58 -36.31 -12.67
C LYS A 439 0.33 -35.37 -11.88
N LEU A 440 -0.06 -34.10 -11.74
CA LEU A 440 0.70 -33.05 -11.05
C LEU A 440 0.12 -32.71 -9.67
N GLY A 441 -0.91 -33.41 -9.18
CA GLY A 441 -1.56 -33.14 -7.89
C GLY A 441 -2.98 -32.56 -7.98
N GLY A 442 -3.59 -32.60 -9.15
CA GLY A 442 -5.00 -32.29 -9.40
C GLY A 442 -5.40 -30.88 -8.96
N PRO A 443 -6.43 -30.70 -8.11
CA PRO A 443 -6.94 -29.38 -7.72
C PRO A 443 -5.91 -28.45 -7.08
N ASP A 444 -4.97 -28.98 -6.27
CA ASP A 444 -3.92 -28.16 -5.65
C ASP A 444 -2.95 -27.59 -6.70
N ALA A 445 -2.64 -28.38 -7.73
CA ALA A 445 -1.79 -27.97 -8.84
C ALA A 445 -2.49 -26.91 -9.72
N ALA A 446 -3.76 -27.13 -10.08
CA ALA A 446 -4.56 -26.16 -10.84
C ALA A 446 -4.67 -24.81 -10.10
N HIS A 447 -4.90 -24.86 -8.78
CA HIS A 447 -4.95 -23.65 -7.95
C HIS A 447 -3.63 -22.86 -7.99
N VAL A 448 -2.48 -23.53 -8.03
CA VAL A 448 -1.17 -22.89 -8.14
C VAL A 448 -0.90 -22.39 -9.57
N ALA A 449 -1.24 -23.17 -10.59
CA ALA A 449 -1.08 -22.81 -11.99
C ALA A 449 -1.80 -21.50 -12.32
N VAL A 450 -3.03 -21.31 -11.84
CA VAL A 450 -3.78 -20.05 -11.99
C VAL A 450 -3.05 -18.83 -11.40
N SER A 451 -2.38 -18.97 -10.25
CA SER A 451 -1.55 -17.88 -9.72
C SER A 451 -0.30 -17.64 -10.56
N LYS A 452 0.26 -18.69 -11.17
CA LYS A 452 1.42 -18.59 -12.05
C LYS A 452 1.09 -18.02 -13.42
N ASP A 453 -0.13 -18.21 -13.88
CA ASP A 453 -0.63 -17.60 -15.11
C ASP A 453 -0.64 -16.07 -15.00
N VAL A 454 -1.13 -15.52 -13.88
CA VAL A 454 -1.06 -14.07 -13.61
C VAL A 454 0.40 -13.57 -13.53
N ASP A 455 1.29 -14.32 -12.87
CA ASP A 455 2.73 -13.99 -12.85
C ASP A 455 3.29 -13.94 -14.28
N GLY A 456 2.88 -14.87 -15.15
CA GLY A 456 3.30 -14.93 -16.56
C GLY A 456 2.73 -13.83 -17.43
N VAL A 457 1.45 -13.48 -17.26
CA VAL A 457 0.83 -12.31 -17.92
C VAL A 457 1.57 -11.04 -17.51
N ARG A 458 1.92 -10.87 -16.24
CA ARG A 458 2.71 -9.74 -15.76
C ARG A 458 4.07 -9.65 -16.44
N LEU A 459 4.79 -10.78 -16.56
CA LEU A 459 6.09 -10.82 -17.22
C LEU A 459 5.99 -10.45 -18.70
N LEU A 460 5.06 -11.06 -19.45
CA LEU A 460 4.87 -10.72 -20.86
C LEU A 460 4.39 -9.28 -21.07
N SER A 461 3.56 -8.75 -20.17
CA SER A 461 3.11 -7.36 -20.24
C SER A 461 4.30 -6.41 -20.12
N ASN A 462 5.23 -6.68 -19.21
CA ASN A 462 6.43 -5.86 -18.97
C ASN A 462 7.47 -5.92 -20.11
N LEU A 463 7.45 -6.96 -20.94
CA LEU A 463 8.37 -7.07 -22.09
C LEU A 463 7.98 -6.18 -23.26
N GLU A 464 6.72 -5.73 -23.32
CA GLU A 464 6.19 -4.83 -24.35
C GLU A 464 6.55 -5.20 -25.82
N ILE A 465 6.45 -6.48 -26.15
CA ILE A 465 6.70 -6.99 -27.51
C ILE A 465 5.56 -6.58 -28.45
N ASP A 466 5.90 -5.95 -29.57
CA ASP A 466 4.95 -5.47 -30.59
C ASP A 466 4.26 -6.64 -31.31
N GLY A 467 2.94 -6.52 -31.48
CA GLY A 467 2.11 -7.56 -32.12
C GLY A 467 1.83 -8.80 -31.26
N LEU A 468 2.34 -8.83 -30.02
CA LEU A 468 2.04 -9.84 -29.02
C LEU A 468 1.06 -9.26 -27.98
N HIS A 469 -0.05 -9.97 -27.76
CA HIS A 469 -1.12 -9.53 -26.88
C HIS A 469 -1.37 -10.54 -25.75
N THR A 470 -1.83 -10.03 -24.61
CA THR A 470 -2.24 -10.82 -23.43
C THR A 470 -3.64 -10.40 -23.00
N LEU A 471 -4.30 -11.24 -22.21
CA LEU A 471 -5.63 -10.95 -21.67
C LEU A 471 -5.53 -10.21 -20.34
N GLY A 472 -6.49 -9.31 -20.11
CA GLY A 472 -6.75 -8.80 -18.77
C GLY A 472 -7.15 -9.99 -17.88
N THR A 473 -6.35 -10.27 -16.86
CA THR A 473 -6.50 -11.47 -16.01
C THR A 473 -6.47 -11.08 -14.53
N ALA A 474 -7.51 -11.47 -13.80
CA ALA A 474 -7.65 -11.27 -12.37
C ALA A 474 -7.99 -12.59 -11.66
N VAL A 475 -7.31 -12.87 -10.55
CA VAL A 475 -7.59 -14.04 -9.70
C VAL A 475 -8.13 -13.54 -8.37
N ILE A 476 -9.35 -13.95 -8.04
CA ILE A 476 -10.12 -13.49 -6.89
C ILE A 476 -10.36 -14.66 -5.94
N ASP A 477 -9.86 -14.57 -4.73
CA ASP A 477 -10.13 -15.50 -3.64
C ASP A 477 -11.28 -14.96 -2.77
N TYR A 478 -12.39 -15.69 -2.67
CA TYR A 478 -13.56 -15.33 -1.86
C TYR A 478 -14.33 -16.57 -1.38
N MET A 479 -14.81 -16.55 -0.13
CA MET A 479 -15.53 -17.66 0.54
C MET A 479 -14.85 -19.04 0.39
N GLY A 480 -13.53 -19.08 0.47
CA GLY A 480 -12.78 -20.33 0.33
C GLY A 480 -12.58 -20.81 -1.11
N GLN A 481 -13.08 -20.06 -2.10
CA GLN A 481 -13.07 -20.41 -3.52
C GLN A 481 -12.21 -19.41 -4.30
N ARG A 482 -11.58 -19.91 -5.38
CA ARG A 482 -10.76 -19.11 -6.30
C ARG A 482 -11.47 -18.99 -7.64
N ILE A 483 -11.75 -17.76 -8.05
CA ILE A 483 -12.35 -17.41 -9.33
C ILE A 483 -11.32 -16.70 -10.20
N VAL A 484 -11.26 -17.06 -11.47
CA VAL A 484 -10.46 -16.38 -12.50
C VAL A 484 -11.41 -15.55 -13.35
N GLY A 485 -11.16 -14.25 -13.46
CA GLY A 485 -11.82 -13.35 -14.39
C GLY A 485 -10.87 -12.97 -15.53
N GLN A 486 -11.26 -13.22 -16.77
CA GLN A 486 -10.47 -12.93 -17.96
C GLN A 486 -11.27 -12.15 -19.01
N THR A 487 -10.59 -11.29 -19.76
CA THR A 487 -11.19 -10.69 -20.97
C THR A 487 -11.44 -11.75 -22.04
N VAL A 488 -12.43 -11.50 -22.91
CA VAL A 488 -12.83 -12.47 -23.93
C VAL A 488 -12.09 -12.19 -25.24
N ILE A 489 -11.46 -13.22 -25.82
CA ILE A 489 -10.87 -13.12 -27.17
C ILE A 489 -11.99 -12.99 -28.21
N PRO A 490 -11.93 -11.97 -29.09
CA PRO A 490 -12.91 -11.81 -30.17
C PRO A 490 -13.01 -13.08 -31.02
N GLY A 491 -14.24 -13.56 -31.20
CA GLY A 491 -14.55 -14.72 -32.04
C GLY A 491 -14.51 -16.09 -31.35
N ILE A 492 -13.99 -16.21 -30.14
CA ILE A 492 -13.83 -17.50 -29.44
C ILE A 492 -15.16 -18.20 -29.13
N LEU A 493 -16.25 -17.42 -28.96
CA LEU A 493 -17.60 -17.92 -28.70
C LEU A 493 -18.47 -18.07 -29.97
N SER A 494 -17.92 -17.82 -31.15
CA SER A 494 -18.68 -17.83 -32.42
C SER A 494 -18.89 -19.24 -32.97
N ARG A 495 -20.06 -19.52 -33.57
CA ARG A 495 -20.39 -20.84 -34.16
C ARG A 495 -19.37 -21.36 -35.19
N ARG A 496 -18.62 -20.49 -35.88
CA ARG A 496 -17.54 -20.89 -36.81
C ARG A 496 -16.38 -21.61 -36.12
N ALA A 497 -16.08 -21.29 -34.86
CA ALA A 497 -15.04 -21.97 -34.07
C ALA A 497 -15.42 -23.41 -33.69
N VAL A 498 -16.70 -23.77 -33.79
CA VAL A 498 -17.22 -25.10 -33.41
C VAL A 498 -17.18 -26.08 -34.61
N GLU A 499 -17.03 -25.58 -35.84
CA GLU A 499 -17.15 -26.38 -37.07
C GLU A 499 -15.83 -26.55 -37.88
N SER A 500 -14.72 -25.89 -37.52
CA SER A 500 -13.45 -25.99 -38.26
C SER A 500 -12.21 -25.78 -37.38
N GLU A 501 -11.21 -26.68 -37.50
CA GLU A 501 -9.82 -26.67 -37.00
C GLU A 501 -9.54 -26.17 -35.55
N SER A 502 -8.52 -26.73 -34.90
CA SER A 502 -8.06 -26.20 -33.60
C SER A 502 -7.74 -24.70 -33.72
N LEU A 503 -8.32 -23.88 -32.83
CA LEU A 503 -8.06 -22.44 -32.71
C LEU A 503 -6.62 -22.14 -32.26
N VAL A 504 -5.97 -23.12 -31.64
CA VAL A 504 -4.59 -23.00 -31.17
C VAL A 504 -3.64 -23.15 -32.35
N LYS A 505 -2.75 -22.16 -32.51
CA LYS A 505 -1.74 -22.09 -33.57
C LYS A 505 -0.31 -22.20 -33.04
N TYR A 506 -0.12 -22.15 -31.72
CA TYR A 506 1.16 -22.36 -31.06
C TYR A 506 0.96 -23.10 -29.73
N GLY A 507 1.80 -24.10 -29.44
CA GLY A 507 1.72 -24.96 -28.26
C GLY A 507 0.64 -26.03 -28.35
N SER A 508 0.18 -26.55 -27.21
CA SER A 508 -0.71 -27.72 -27.16
C SER A 508 -2.08 -27.47 -26.53
N VAL A 509 -3.09 -28.20 -27.03
CA VAL A 509 -4.46 -28.21 -26.50
C VAL A 509 -4.69 -29.35 -25.49
N ASP A 510 -3.99 -30.47 -25.68
CA ASP A 510 -4.28 -31.77 -25.05
C ASP A 510 -3.02 -32.40 -24.41
N LEU A 511 -2.28 -31.62 -23.61
CA LEU A 511 -1.09 -32.07 -22.87
C LEU A 511 0.02 -32.67 -23.76
N GLY A 512 0.26 -32.05 -24.91
CA GLY A 512 1.28 -32.47 -25.88
C GLY A 512 0.80 -33.48 -26.93
N LYS A 513 -0.47 -33.90 -26.94
CA LYS A 513 -0.98 -34.81 -27.98
C LYS A 513 -1.05 -34.14 -29.36
N GLU A 514 -1.67 -32.96 -29.43
CA GLU A 514 -1.70 -32.12 -30.62
C GLU A 514 -0.89 -30.86 -30.31
N ILE A 515 0.15 -30.60 -31.11
CA ILE A 515 1.07 -29.46 -30.95
C ILE A 515 1.08 -28.66 -32.25
N PHE A 516 1.09 -27.34 -32.11
CA PHE A 516 1.19 -26.40 -33.21
C PHE A 516 2.40 -25.49 -33.02
N SER A 517 3.03 -25.08 -34.13
CA SER A 517 4.16 -24.13 -34.14
C SER A 517 4.04 -23.26 -35.40
N ASP A 518 3.18 -22.23 -35.30
CA ASP A 518 3.02 -21.21 -36.35
C ASP A 518 4.25 -20.29 -36.40
N GLU A 519 4.74 -19.99 -37.61
CA GLU A 519 5.94 -19.17 -37.82
C GLU A 519 5.81 -17.75 -37.23
N GLY A 520 4.61 -17.16 -37.29
CA GLY A 520 4.35 -15.83 -36.76
C GLY A 520 4.41 -15.79 -35.23
N PHE A 521 3.85 -16.80 -34.56
CA PHE A 521 4.03 -16.96 -33.12
C PHE A 521 5.49 -17.29 -32.76
N HIS A 522 6.14 -18.16 -33.53
CA HIS A 522 7.53 -18.54 -33.26
C HIS A 522 8.47 -17.33 -33.24
N ALA A 523 8.34 -16.42 -34.20
CA ALA A 523 9.10 -15.17 -34.26
C ALA A 523 8.84 -14.25 -33.05
N LEU A 524 7.58 -14.12 -32.59
CA LEU A 524 7.26 -13.34 -31.39
C LEU A 524 7.81 -14.00 -30.13
N THR A 525 7.69 -15.32 -30.01
CA THR A 525 8.21 -16.07 -28.87
C THR A 525 9.73 -16.10 -28.82
N ALA A 526 10.43 -15.92 -29.95
CA ALA A 526 11.89 -15.76 -29.95
C ALA A 526 12.33 -14.46 -29.24
N GLN A 527 11.54 -13.38 -29.35
CA GLN A 527 11.80 -12.15 -28.60
C GLN A 527 11.54 -12.35 -27.11
N VAL A 528 10.46 -13.07 -26.76
CA VAL A 528 10.18 -13.49 -25.37
C VAL A 528 11.35 -14.32 -24.83
N ALA A 529 11.84 -15.27 -25.62
CA ALA A 529 12.91 -16.18 -25.25
C ALA A 529 14.20 -15.45 -24.93
N LYS A 530 14.57 -14.47 -25.76
CA LYS A 530 15.75 -13.63 -25.54
C LYS A 530 15.67 -12.89 -24.20
N ALA A 531 14.51 -12.33 -23.87
CA ALA A 531 14.33 -11.56 -22.65
C ALA A 531 14.21 -12.42 -21.38
N LEU A 532 13.68 -13.64 -21.50
CA LEU A 532 13.48 -14.56 -20.37
C LEU A 532 14.53 -15.68 -20.29
N HIS A 533 15.59 -15.59 -21.09
CA HIS A 533 16.65 -16.60 -21.19
C HIS A 533 16.11 -18.02 -21.48
N LEU A 534 15.24 -18.16 -22.48
CA LEU A 534 14.64 -19.45 -22.89
C LEU A 534 15.34 -20.02 -24.13
N ALA A 535 15.57 -21.33 -24.13
CA ALA A 535 16.18 -22.04 -25.25
C ALA A 535 15.14 -22.53 -26.26
N GLU A 536 15.45 -22.45 -27.55
CA GLU A 536 14.70 -23.17 -28.57
C GLU A 536 14.83 -24.68 -28.33
N HIS A 537 13.71 -25.39 -28.35
CA HIS A 537 13.70 -26.83 -28.13
C HIS A 537 12.66 -27.54 -28.99
N GLU A 538 12.91 -28.83 -29.22
CA GLU A 538 12.07 -29.67 -30.07
C GLU A 538 11.20 -30.59 -29.22
N VAL A 539 9.90 -30.62 -29.52
CA VAL A 539 8.88 -31.38 -28.80
C VAL A 539 8.18 -32.34 -29.76
N ILE A 540 7.94 -33.57 -29.31
CA ILE A 540 7.29 -34.63 -30.09
C ILE A 540 5.82 -34.71 -29.72
N ASP A 541 4.94 -34.62 -30.71
CA ASP A 541 3.49 -34.78 -30.51
C ASP A 541 3.04 -36.25 -30.41
N GLY A 542 1.75 -36.48 -30.19
CA GLY A 542 1.18 -37.81 -30.06
C GLY A 542 1.26 -38.67 -31.33
N GLU A 543 1.49 -38.06 -32.49
CA GLU A 543 1.65 -38.72 -33.78
C GLU A 543 3.14 -38.94 -34.14
N GLY A 544 4.06 -38.48 -33.29
CA GLY A 544 5.51 -38.60 -33.48
C GLY A 544 6.13 -37.49 -34.33
N LYS A 545 5.40 -36.41 -34.64
CA LYS A 545 5.92 -35.26 -35.38
C LYS A 545 6.62 -34.29 -34.43
N VAL A 546 7.73 -33.74 -34.92
CA VAL A 546 8.59 -32.81 -34.17
C VAL A 546 8.16 -31.37 -34.45
N HIS A 547 8.05 -30.57 -33.40
CA HIS A 547 7.72 -29.15 -33.44
C HIS A 547 8.74 -28.35 -32.64
N LYS A 548 9.08 -27.16 -33.11
CA LYS A 548 10.01 -26.25 -32.43
C LYS A 548 9.25 -25.23 -31.60
N LEU A 549 9.66 -25.05 -30.35
CA LEU A 549 9.06 -24.10 -29.42
C LEU A 549 10.16 -23.39 -28.61
N PHE A 550 9.84 -22.21 -28.09
CA PHE A 550 10.70 -21.46 -27.16
C PHE A 550 10.11 -21.47 -25.74
N THR A 551 8.81 -21.22 -25.64
CA THR A 551 8.08 -21.33 -24.38
C THR A 551 7.64 -22.79 -24.16
N SER A 552 7.15 -23.09 -22.96
CA SER A 552 6.59 -24.41 -22.68
C SER A 552 5.46 -24.77 -23.64
N VAL A 553 5.35 -26.05 -23.97
CA VAL A 553 4.25 -26.69 -24.70
C VAL A 553 2.85 -26.38 -24.12
N ASP A 554 2.78 -26.06 -22.82
CA ASP A 554 1.55 -25.66 -22.13
C ASP A 554 1.03 -24.29 -22.62
N THR A 555 1.91 -23.44 -23.16
CA THR A 555 1.60 -22.07 -23.61
C THR A 555 0.78 -22.11 -24.89
N LYS A 556 -0.38 -21.43 -24.93
CA LYS A 556 -1.27 -21.43 -26.10
C LYS A 556 -1.23 -20.12 -26.85
N GLY A 557 -0.95 -20.19 -28.15
CA GLY A 557 -1.13 -19.08 -29.09
C GLY A 557 -2.45 -19.17 -29.84
N ILE A 558 -3.27 -18.12 -29.74
CA ILE A 558 -4.57 -18.01 -30.43
C ILE A 558 -4.62 -16.71 -31.24
N ILE A 559 -5.15 -16.79 -32.46
CA ILE A 559 -5.41 -15.62 -33.31
C ILE A 559 -6.88 -15.23 -33.15
N GLY A 560 -7.14 -14.03 -32.66
CA GLY A 560 -8.51 -13.50 -32.54
C GLY A 560 -9.11 -13.14 -33.90
N THR A 561 -10.43 -12.97 -33.97
CA THR A 561 -11.09 -12.49 -35.21
C THR A 561 -10.72 -11.06 -35.59
N ASP A 562 -10.12 -10.32 -34.66
CA ASP A 562 -9.49 -9.02 -34.85
C ASP A 562 -8.11 -9.12 -35.55
N GLY A 563 -7.57 -10.33 -35.71
CA GLY A 563 -6.25 -10.57 -36.32
C GLY A 563 -5.08 -10.46 -35.35
N ARG A 564 -5.32 -10.14 -34.07
CA ARG A 564 -4.29 -10.03 -33.04
C ARG A 564 -3.86 -11.42 -32.54
N ARG A 565 -2.59 -11.54 -32.14
CA ARG A 565 -1.98 -12.79 -31.63
C ARG A 565 -1.92 -12.78 -30.10
N TYR A 566 -2.64 -13.69 -29.47
CA TYR A 566 -2.75 -13.79 -28.02
C TYR A 566 -1.95 -14.98 -27.49
N LEU A 567 -1.16 -14.77 -26.43
CA LEU A 567 -0.58 -15.86 -25.63
C LEU A 567 -1.34 -16.06 -24.31
N LEU A 568 -1.56 -17.32 -23.97
CA LEU A 568 -2.36 -17.79 -22.84
C LEU A 568 -1.65 -18.95 -22.13
N ASP A 569 -2.14 -19.31 -20.95
CA ASP A 569 -1.65 -20.45 -20.16
C ASP A 569 -0.14 -20.32 -19.86
N LEU A 570 0.24 -19.16 -19.34
CA LEU A 570 1.62 -18.73 -19.09
C LEU A 570 2.16 -19.21 -17.74
N TYR A 571 1.56 -20.25 -17.18
CA TYR A 571 1.90 -20.73 -15.84
C TYR A 571 3.24 -21.47 -15.77
N ARG A 572 3.88 -21.80 -16.90
CA ARG A 572 5.18 -22.50 -16.99
C ARG A 572 6.19 -21.78 -17.90
N ILE A 573 6.52 -20.55 -17.56
CA ILE A 573 7.52 -19.74 -18.28
C ILE A 573 8.93 -19.78 -17.65
N THR A 574 9.10 -20.42 -16.49
CA THR A 574 10.39 -20.59 -15.82
C THR A 574 10.69 -22.07 -15.56
N PRO A 575 11.97 -22.45 -15.37
CA PRO A 575 12.34 -23.85 -15.15
C PRO A 575 11.74 -24.45 -13.89
N VAL A 576 11.57 -25.78 -13.90
CA VAL A 576 11.07 -26.57 -12.78
C VAL A 576 12.11 -26.64 -11.65
N ASP A 577 11.64 -26.54 -10.41
CA ASP A 577 12.43 -26.78 -9.19
C ASP A 577 12.57 -28.30 -8.94
N ILE A 578 13.34 -28.97 -9.81
CA ILE A 578 13.45 -30.43 -9.85
C ILE A 578 14.00 -31.02 -8.55
N GLU A 579 15.00 -30.35 -7.96
CA GLU A 579 15.62 -30.80 -6.71
C GLU A 579 14.60 -30.77 -5.56
N PHE A 580 13.56 -29.93 -5.64
CA PHE A 580 12.49 -29.93 -4.63
C PHE A 580 11.57 -31.10 -4.86
N ILE A 581 11.12 -31.30 -6.10
CA ILE A 581 10.24 -32.42 -6.48
C ILE A 581 10.86 -33.76 -6.07
N GLU A 582 12.14 -34.01 -6.41
CA GLU A 582 12.83 -35.25 -6.08
C GLU A 582 12.93 -35.46 -4.56
N GLN A 583 13.26 -34.40 -3.82
CA GLN A 583 13.27 -34.44 -2.35
C GLN A 583 11.90 -34.83 -1.81
N VAL A 584 10.82 -34.28 -2.35
CA VAL A 584 9.50 -34.60 -1.80
C VAL A 584 8.93 -35.94 -2.28
N ARG A 585 9.23 -36.36 -3.50
CA ARG A 585 8.84 -37.69 -4.01
C ARG A 585 9.47 -38.81 -3.19
N SER A 586 10.65 -38.57 -2.61
CA SER A 586 11.31 -39.51 -1.72
C SER A 586 10.65 -39.65 -0.34
N ASP A 587 9.80 -38.69 0.06
CA ASP A 587 9.11 -38.67 1.35
C ASP A 587 7.68 -39.21 1.24
N GLU A 588 7.56 -40.54 1.29
CA GLU A 588 6.26 -41.23 1.27
C GLU A 588 5.40 -40.93 2.51
N THR A 589 6.03 -40.51 3.62
CA THR A 589 5.33 -40.28 4.89
C THR A 589 4.58 -38.95 4.91
N ASN A 590 5.05 -37.97 4.15
CA ASN A 590 4.51 -36.62 4.12
C ASN A 590 4.48 -36.04 2.70
N PRO A 591 3.64 -36.56 1.80
CA PRO A 591 3.63 -36.18 0.39
C PRO A 591 3.27 -34.70 0.21
N TYR A 592 3.97 -33.98 -0.66
CA TYR A 592 3.63 -32.58 -0.97
C TYR A 592 2.38 -32.53 -1.87
N PRO A 593 1.51 -31.51 -1.74
CA PRO A 593 0.18 -31.55 -2.38
C PRO A 593 0.18 -31.49 -3.90
N HIS A 594 1.24 -30.99 -4.54
CA HIS A 594 1.33 -30.84 -5.99
C HIS A 594 2.77 -30.76 -6.52
N GLU A 595 2.99 -31.12 -7.78
CA GLU A 595 4.29 -31.04 -8.46
C GLU A 595 4.47 -29.75 -9.27
N MET A 596 3.50 -28.83 -9.21
CA MET A 596 3.61 -27.51 -9.86
C MET A 596 4.62 -26.58 -9.14
N THR A 597 5.90 -26.90 -9.21
CA THR A 597 6.98 -26.21 -8.49
C THR A 597 8.00 -25.61 -9.47
N LEU A 598 7.89 -24.31 -9.72
CA LEU A 598 8.79 -23.57 -10.61
C LEU A 598 9.73 -22.64 -9.84
N LEU A 599 10.92 -22.41 -10.41
CA LEU A 599 11.84 -21.36 -9.99
C LEU A 599 11.23 -19.98 -10.27
N ARG A 600 11.60 -18.96 -9.50
CA ARG A 600 11.12 -17.60 -9.71
C ARG A 600 11.98 -16.89 -10.77
N PRO A 601 11.40 -16.01 -11.62
CA PRO A 601 12.16 -15.25 -12.62
C PRO A 601 13.33 -14.48 -12.00
N GLU A 602 13.13 -13.86 -10.84
CA GLU A 602 14.15 -13.06 -10.17
C GLU A 602 15.39 -13.91 -9.80
N LEU A 603 15.22 -15.21 -9.53
CA LEU A 603 16.35 -16.12 -9.32
C LEU A 603 17.13 -16.35 -10.61
N ILE A 604 16.42 -16.50 -11.73
CA ILE A 604 17.03 -16.74 -13.04
C ILE A 604 17.87 -15.53 -13.44
N ASP A 605 17.35 -14.32 -13.24
CA ASP A 605 18.07 -13.06 -13.50
C ASP A 605 19.35 -12.99 -12.64
N TYR A 606 19.25 -13.24 -11.33
CA TYR A 606 20.44 -13.26 -10.46
C TYR A 606 21.46 -14.33 -10.85
N PHE A 607 20.99 -15.51 -11.25
CA PHE A 607 21.86 -16.59 -11.70
C PHE A 607 22.58 -16.20 -12.99
N TYR A 608 21.85 -15.62 -13.95
CA TYR A 608 22.38 -15.10 -15.20
C TYR A 608 23.43 -14.02 -14.94
N GLU A 609 23.12 -12.98 -14.15
CA GLU A 609 24.06 -11.92 -13.78
C GLU A 609 25.34 -12.46 -13.13
N THR A 610 25.19 -13.42 -12.21
CA THR A 610 26.34 -14.02 -11.51
C THR A 610 27.24 -14.77 -12.47
N ARG A 611 26.67 -15.51 -13.42
CA ARG A 611 27.43 -16.24 -14.45
C ARG A 611 28.06 -15.30 -15.46
N LEU A 612 27.35 -14.25 -15.85
CA LEU A 612 27.86 -13.22 -16.75
C LEU A 612 29.07 -12.51 -16.14
N ARG A 613 28.98 -12.09 -14.86
CA ARG A 613 30.13 -11.48 -14.16
C ARG A 613 31.32 -12.43 -14.10
N ALA A 614 31.11 -13.70 -13.75
CA ALA A 614 32.18 -14.69 -13.72
C ALA A 614 32.84 -14.89 -15.10
N PHE A 615 32.03 -14.94 -16.16
CA PHE A 615 32.51 -15.04 -17.54
C PHE A 615 33.37 -13.82 -17.95
N LEU A 616 32.92 -12.61 -17.61
CA LEU A 616 33.67 -11.38 -17.89
C LEU A 616 35.00 -11.33 -17.11
N GLU A 617 35.01 -11.74 -15.84
CA GLU A 617 36.24 -11.81 -15.03
C GLU A 617 37.25 -12.83 -15.58
N GLU A 618 36.78 -14.01 -16.03
CA GLU A 618 37.64 -15.02 -16.66
C GLU A 618 38.25 -14.50 -17.96
N ARG A 619 37.46 -13.79 -18.78
CA ARG A 619 37.95 -13.15 -20.01
C ARG A 619 38.98 -12.06 -19.72
N GLN A 620 38.73 -11.20 -18.74
CA GLN A 620 39.69 -10.18 -18.32
C GLN A 620 41.02 -10.84 -17.90
N LYS A 621 40.96 -11.92 -17.11
CA LYS A 621 42.15 -12.70 -16.74
C LYS A 621 42.84 -13.34 -17.95
N GLU A 622 42.09 -13.85 -18.94
CA GLU A 622 42.66 -14.39 -20.18
C GLU A 622 43.32 -13.32 -21.04
N GLU A 623 42.73 -12.13 -21.13
CA GLU A 623 43.26 -10.99 -21.88
C GLU A 623 44.49 -10.40 -21.21
N GLU A 624 44.49 -10.26 -19.88
CA GLU A 624 45.66 -9.91 -19.09
C GLU A 624 46.76 -10.96 -19.25
N ALA A 625 46.40 -12.26 -19.23
CA ALA A 625 47.36 -13.34 -19.49
C ALA A 625 47.92 -13.30 -20.92
N LYS A 626 47.11 -12.94 -21.92
CA LYS A 626 47.57 -12.75 -23.31
C LYS A 626 48.46 -11.52 -23.46
N LYS A 627 48.13 -10.40 -22.79
CA LYS A 627 48.97 -9.20 -22.73
C LYS A 627 50.30 -9.50 -22.03
N SER A 628 50.31 -10.31 -20.97
CA SER A 628 51.55 -10.72 -20.29
C SER A 628 52.42 -11.69 -21.11
N LYS A 629 51.86 -12.43 -22.07
CA LYS A 629 52.62 -13.33 -22.97
C LYS A 629 53.22 -12.64 -24.20
N ASN A 630 52.69 -11.47 -24.58
CA ASN A 630 53.17 -10.69 -25.72
C ASN A 630 54.06 -9.49 -25.34
N GLY A 631 54.38 -9.33 -24.05
CA GLY A 631 55.24 -8.25 -23.56
C GLY A 631 56.71 -8.63 -23.44
N ASP A 632 57.44 -8.56 -24.55
CA ASP A 632 58.85 -8.17 -24.54
C ASP A 632 58.96 -7.00 -25.53
N GLY A 633 58.88 -5.76 -25.00
CA GLY A 633 58.91 -4.54 -25.82
C GLY A 633 58.22 -3.32 -25.21
N ASP A 634 58.96 -2.63 -24.35
CA ASP A 634 58.88 -1.22 -23.91
C ASP A 634 57.91 -0.76 -22.80
N GLU A 635 58.55 -0.09 -21.83
CA GLU A 635 58.03 0.58 -20.65
C GLU A 635 57.32 1.90 -21.00
N LYS A 636 56.21 2.22 -20.29
CA LYS A 636 56.16 3.34 -19.34
C LYS A 636 54.84 3.42 -18.55
N GLN A 637 55.02 3.85 -17.31
CA GLN A 637 54.03 4.18 -16.29
C GLN A 637 53.04 5.25 -16.75
N ASP A 638 51.77 5.10 -16.39
CA ASP A 638 51.13 5.93 -15.38
C ASP A 638 49.92 5.19 -14.79
N ALA A 639 49.84 5.19 -13.47
CA ALA A 639 48.78 4.60 -12.68
C ALA A 639 47.94 5.74 -12.08
N GLU A 640 46.65 5.79 -12.43
CA GLU A 640 45.63 6.42 -11.60
C GLU A 640 44.38 5.52 -11.58
N ASP A 641 43.98 5.18 -10.35
CA ASP A 641 42.73 4.53 -9.97
C ASP A 641 41.52 5.34 -10.48
N GLY A 642 40.52 4.63 -11.01
CA GLY A 642 39.24 5.24 -11.40
C GLY A 642 38.20 4.19 -11.76
N ASP A 643 37.32 3.92 -10.80
CA ASP A 643 36.13 3.07 -10.81
C ASP A 643 35.36 3.10 -12.15
N ALA A 644 35.22 1.95 -12.81
CA ALA A 644 34.39 1.82 -14.01
C ALA A 644 32.92 1.60 -13.60
N VAL A 645 32.22 2.73 -13.37
CA VAL A 645 30.77 2.79 -13.32
C VAL A 645 30.23 2.51 -14.74
N LEU A 646 29.48 1.41 -14.88
CA LEU A 646 28.71 1.11 -16.10
C LEU A 646 27.52 2.07 -16.19
N VAL A 647 27.68 3.15 -16.95
CA VAL A 647 26.57 3.98 -17.43
C VAL A 647 26.25 3.52 -18.85
N ASN A 648 25.04 2.99 -19.04
CA ASN A 648 24.46 2.81 -20.37
C ASN A 648 24.30 4.19 -21.00
N LYS A 649 24.96 4.43 -22.13
CA LYS A 649 24.68 5.55 -23.03
C LYS A 649 24.13 5.00 -24.33
N GLU A 650 22.83 5.17 -24.53
CA GLU A 650 22.22 5.17 -25.85
C GLU A 650 22.00 6.61 -26.34
N GLY A 651 22.24 6.83 -27.63
CA GLY A 651 21.70 7.95 -28.41
C GLY A 651 22.60 9.17 -28.58
N THR A 652 23.32 9.22 -29.71
CA THR A 652 23.17 10.30 -30.72
C THR A 652 23.99 9.91 -31.95
N GLU A 653 23.30 9.71 -33.08
CA GLU A 653 23.89 9.67 -34.42
C GLU A 653 24.20 11.11 -34.87
N GLU A 654 25.40 11.33 -35.41
CA GLU A 654 25.60 12.17 -36.59
C GLU A 654 26.92 11.77 -37.26
N GLY A 655 26.87 11.67 -38.60
CA GLY A 655 27.78 10.87 -39.39
C GLY A 655 29.21 11.39 -39.53
N HIS A 656 30.13 10.43 -39.64
CA HIS A 656 31.37 10.58 -40.39
C HIS A 656 31.77 9.22 -40.97
N GLU A 657 31.84 9.14 -42.30
CA GLU A 657 32.47 8.02 -43.02
C GLU A 657 33.98 8.06 -42.76
N GLU A 658 34.52 7.10 -41.99
CA GLU A 658 35.94 6.72 -42.05
C GLU A 658 36.12 5.21 -41.93
N LYS A 659 37.22 4.75 -42.51
CA LYS A 659 37.49 3.39 -42.98
C LYS A 659 37.70 2.37 -41.86
N GLY A 660 36.98 1.26 -41.96
CA GLY A 660 37.37 -0.10 -41.56
C GLY A 660 38.29 -0.24 -40.35
N GLU A 661 37.70 -0.13 -39.16
CA GLU A 661 38.21 -0.82 -37.97
C GLU A 661 37.40 -2.11 -37.79
N ASP A 662 38.09 -3.24 -37.65
CA ASP A 662 37.48 -4.53 -37.33
C ASP A 662 36.71 -4.39 -36.02
N VAL A 663 35.38 -4.23 -36.11
CA VAL A 663 34.46 -4.36 -34.99
C VAL A 663 34.60 -5.79 -34.48
N ILE A 664 35.31 -5.97 -33.38
CA ILE A 664 35.32 -7.24 -32.65
C ILE A 664 33.91 -7.38 -32.07
N ASP A 665 33.10 -8.26 -32.66
CA ASP A 665 31.79 -8.65 -32.11
C ASP A 665 31.94 -8.96 -30.61
N PRO A 666 31.08 -8.40 -29.73
CA PRO A 666 31.11 -8.78 -28.32
C PRO A 666 30.89 -10.29 -28.20
N PRO A 667 31.64 -11.00 -27.33
CA PRO A 667 31.61 -12.45 -27.27
C PRO A 667 30.21 -12.95 -26.87
N LYS A 668 29.67 -13.91 -27.64
CA LYS A 668 28.39 -14.55 -27.36
C LYS A 668 28.44 -15.32 -26.02
N PHE A 669 27.76 -14.80 -25.01
CA PHE A 669 27.45 -15.51 -23.77
C PHE A 669 26.02 -16.05 -23.90
N GLU A 670 25.88 -17.36 -24.13
CA GLU A 670 24.59 -18.03 -24.30
C GLU A 670 24.29 -18.85 -23.04
N LEU A 671 23.34 -18.37 -22.23
CA LEU A 671 22.81 -19.08 -21.06
C LEU A 671 21.28 -19.09 -21.14
N GLU A 672 20.74 -20.17 -21.70
CA GLU A 672 19.33 -20.29 -22.04
C GLU A 672 18.74 -21.60 -21.48
N PHE A 673 17.52 -21.53 -20.97
CA PHE A 673 16.82 -22.64 -20.32
C PHE A 673 15.72 -23.22 -21.20
N ASN A 674 15.72 -24.54 -21.39
CA ASN A 674 14.55 -25.26 -21.85
C ASN A 674 13.58 -25.51 -20.67
N THR A 675 12.36 -24.98 -20.75
CA THR A 675 11.34 -25.08 -19.67
C THR A 675 10.65 -26.43 -19.59
N ASP A 676 10.70 -27.22 -20.66
CA ASP A 676 10.01 -28.51 -20.78
C ASP A 676 10.88 -29.72 -20.37
N VAL A 677 12.16 -29.51 -20.04
CA VAL A 677 13.16 -30.56 -19.69
C VAL A 677 12.69 -31.56 -18.63
N TYR A 678 11.95 -31.09 -17.63
CA TYR A 678 11.42 -31.91 -16.53
C TYR A 678 9.88 -31.98 -16.54
N THR A 679 9.26 -31.81 -17.71
CA THR A 679 7.81 -31.96 -17.89
C THR A 679 7.44 -33.36 -18.37
N LEU A 680 6.14 -33.61 -18.57
CA LEU A 680 5.61 -34.91 -19.00
C LEU A 680 5.73 -35.14 -20.51
N VAL A 681 6.18 -34.15 -21.27
CA VAL A 681 6.21 -34.20 -22.73
C VAL A 681 7.52 -34.80 -23.24
N GLN A 682 7.44 -35.48 -24.38
CA GLN A 682 8.62 -36.07 -25.02
C GLN A 682 9.38 -35.00 -25.80
N LEU A 683 10.66 -34.83 -25.47
CA LEU A 683 11.56 -33.93 -26.18
C LEU A 683 12.31 -34.68 -27.29
N ALA A 684 12.49 -34.02 -28.43
CA ALA A 684 13.42 -34.41 -29.47
C ALA A 684 14.77 -33.70 -29.28
N GLY A 685 15.83 -34.25 -29.86
CA GLY A 685 17.20 -33.70 -29.79
C GLY A 685 18.27 -34.72 -29.44
N GLU A 686 19.53 -34.30 -29.50
CA GLU A 686 20.66 -35.14 -29.07
C GLU A 686 20.62 -35.37 -27.56
N GLN A 687 20.91 -36.60 -27.11
CA GLN A 687 20.91 -36.94 -25.69
C GLN A 687 21.87 -36.08 -24.87
N GLN A 688 23.00 -35.68 -25.48
CA GLN A 688 24.00 -34.84 -24.83
C GLN A 688 23.45 -33.44 -24.54
N ASP A 689 22.74 -32.83 -25.48
CA ASP A 689 22.18 -31.48 -25.34
C ASP A 689 21.06 -31.45 -24.29
N LEU A 690 20.19 -32.46 -24.31
CA LEU A 690 19.15 -32.62 -23.28
C LEU A 690 19.76 -32.80 -21.88
N GLU A 691 20.86 -33.54 -21.76
CA GLU A 691 21.56 -33.72 -20.49
C GLU A 691 22.27 -32.43 -20.03
N ASN A 692 22.85 -31.66 -20.96
CA ASN A 692 23.41 -30.34 -20.66
C ASN A 692 22.32 -29.38 -20.14
N GLN A 693 21.14 -29.35 -20.78
CA GLN A 693 19.99 -28.55 -20.33
C GLN A 693 19.47 -29.01 -18.96
N ARG A 694 19.44 -30.33 -18.69
CA ARG A 694 19.13 -30.88 -17.36
C ARG A 694 20.13 -30.45 -16.30
N SER A 695 21.42 -30.45 -16.63
CA SER A 695 22.51 -29.98 -15.76
C SER A 695 22.32 -28.50 -15.43
N LEU A 696 22.11 -27.66 -16.43
CA LEU A 696 21.93 -26.21 -16.25
C LEU A 696 20.76 -25.89 -15.32
N ALA A 697 19.61 -26.56 -15.53
CA ALA A 697 18.47 -26.42 -14.64
C ALA A 697 18.82 -26.84 -13.20
N ARG A 698 19.54 -27.96 -12.99
CA ARG A 698 19.99 -28.39 -11.65
C ARG A 698 20.98 -27.41 -11.02
N GLU A 699 21.87 -26.80 -11.80
CA GLU A 699 22.80 -25.80 -11.30
C GLU A 699 22.07 -24.57 -10.74
N ALA A 700 21.03 -24.08 -11.42
CA ALA A 700 20.18 -23.00 -10.91
C ALA A 700 19.45 -23.40 -9.61
N ASN A 701 18.98 -24.65 -9.50
CA ASN A 701 18.37 -25.19 -8.29
C ASN A 701 19.36 -25.24 -7.11
N THR A 702 20.60 -25.67 -7.36
CA THR A 702 21.68 -25.71 -6.35
C THR A 702 22.07 -24.30 -5.92
N PHE A 703 22.18 -23.36 -6.87
CA PHE A 703 22.44 -21.95 -6.58
C PHE A 703 21.39 -21.34 -5.64
N LEU A 704 20.10 -21.63 -5.85
CA LEU A 704 19.03 -21.24 -4.94
C LEU A 704 19.28 -21.74 -3.51
N ARG A 705 19.51 -23.05 -3.36
CA ARG A 705 19.54 -23.74 -2.06
C ARG A 705 20.79 -23.43 -1.25
N GLU A 706 21.94 -23.39 -1.91
CA GLU A 706 23.23 -23.28 -1.25
C GLU A 706 23.72 -21.84 -1.16
N THR A 707 23.39 -20.99 -2.13
CA THR A 707 23.89 -19.60 -2.18
C THR A 707 22.80 -18.60 -1.80
N MET A 708 21.67 -18.60 -2.51
CA MET A 708 20.67 -17.53 -2.35
C MET A 708 19.95 -17.56 -1.01
N ILE A 709 19.58 -18.75 -0.50
CA ILE A 709 18.97 -18.85 0.85
C ILE A 709 19.94 -18.35 1.93
N GLN A 710 21.25 -18.64 1.81
CA GLN A 710 22.23 -18.15 2.78
C GLN A 710 22.36 -16.62 2.73
N ARG A 711 22.43 -16.05 1.52
CA ARG A 711 22.47 -14.58 1.33
C ARG A 711 21.23 -13.91 1.91
N LEU A 712 20.05 -14.46 1.64
CA LEU A 712 18.77 -13.98 2.16
C LEU A 712 18.76 -13.98 3.71
N VAL A 713 19.23 -15.05 4.34
CA VAL A 713 19.30 -15.15 5.82
C VAL A 713 20.25 -14.11 6.40
N VAL A 714 21.43 -13.93 5.80
CA VAL A 714 22.41 -12.94 6.26
C VAL A 714 21.85 -11.52 6.15
N GLU A 715 21.22 -11.19 5.02
CA GLU A 715 20.56 -9.89 4.83
C GLU A 715 19.45 -9.66 5.86
N CYS A 716 18.55 -10.62 6.04
CA CYS A 716 17.42 -10.49 6.95
C CYS A 716 17.83 -10.44 8.42
N ILE A 717 19.00 -10.96 8.81
CA ILE A 717 19.47 -10.92 10.20
C ILE A 717 20.30 -9.66 10.45
N TYR A 718 21.18 -9.27 9.53
CA TYR A 718 22.19 -8.23 9.80
C TYR A 718 21.89 -6.88 9.18
N GLN A 719 21.14 -6.82 8.07
CA GLN A 719 20.87 -5.56 7.37
C GLN A 719 19.51 -4.98 7.75
N SER A 720 18.45 -5.76 7.60
CA SER A 720 17.09 -5.31 7.90
C SER A 720 16.19 -6.52 8.16
N VAL A 721 15.69 -6.65 9.38
CA VAL A 721 14.80 -7.75 9.73
C VAL A 721 13.38 -7.42 9.25
N PRO A 722 12.73 -8.30 8.45
CA PRO A 722 11.34 -8.07 8.04
C PRO A 722 10.43 -7.90 9.26
N ILE A 723 9.57 -6.89 9.22
CA ILE A 723 8.73 -6.52 10.36
C ILE A 723 7.51 -7.42 10.46
N ASP A 724 6.97 -7.88 9.33
CA ASP A 724 5.81 -8.77 9.29
C ASP A 724 5.91 -9.81 8.16
N GLY A 725 4.87 -10.62 8.01
CA GLY A 725 4.82 -11.69 7.01
C GLY A 725 4.78 -11.19 5.56
N GLU A 726 4.27 -9.98 5.32
CA GLU A 726 4.21 -9.40 3.97
C GLU A 726 5.58 -8.88 3.55
N ALA A 727 6.25 -8.11 4.43
CA ALA A 727 7.64 -7.70 4.24
C ALA A 727 8.57 -8.92 4.06
N LEU A 728 8.35 -9.99 4.82
CA LEU A 728 9.09 -11.25 4.65
C LEU A 728 8.87 -11.86 3.26
N THR A 729 7.62 -11.88 2.79
CA THR A 729 7.27 -12.40 1.46
C THR A 729 7.93 -11.57 0.36
N LYS A 730 7.87 -10.24 0.44
CA LYS A 730 8.53 -9.32 -0.49
C LYS A 730 10.04 -9.59 -0.54
N ARG A 731 10.72 -9.76 0.60
CA ARG A 731 12.17 -10.03 0.67
C ARG A 731 12.56 -11.39 0.09
N PHE A 732 11.79 -12.45 0.38
CA PHE A 732 11.99 -13.76 -0.24
C PHE A 732 11.87 -13.66 -1.76
N HIS A 733 10.83 -12.98 -2.22
CA HIS A 733 10.55 -12.82 -3.64
C HIS A 733 11.61 -11.99 -4.36
N GLN A 734 12.02 -10.86 -3.79
CA GLN A 734 13.11 -10.03 -4.31
C GLN A 734 14.42 -10.79 -4.48
N ARG A 735 14.66 -11.88 -3.73
CA ARG A 735 15.84 -12.75 -3.88
C ARG A 735 15.58 -14.02 -4.72
N GLY A 736 14.43 -14.12 -5.38
CA GLY A 736 14.05 -15.27 -6.18
C GLY A 736 13.69 -16.53 -5.37
N VAL A 737 13.46 -16.42 -4.07
CA VAL A 737 13.18 -17.56 -3.18
C VAL A 737 11.67 -17.76 -3.02
N ASN A 738 11.17 -18.96 -3.28
CA ASN A 738 9.76 -19.29 -3.00
C ASN A 738 9.49 -19.47 -1.50
N MET A 739 8.29 -19.08 -1.05
CA MET A 739 7.84 -19.28 0.34
C MET A 739 7.80 -20.75 0.80
N ARG A 740 7.85 -21.72 -0.11
CA ARG A 740 8.00 -23.16 0.24
C ARG A 740 9.28 -23.43 1.03
N TYR A 741 10.30 -22.59 0.89
CA TYR A 741 11.60 -22.71 1.55
C TYR A 741 11.68 -22.11 2.96
N LEU A 742 10.58 -21.60 3.53
CA LEU A 742 10.57 -21.06 4.90
C LEU A 742 11.23 -21.98 5.94
N GLY A 743 10.93 -23.29 5.89
CA GLY A 743 11.53 -24.27 6.80
C GLY A 743 13.05 -24.39 6.65
N LYS A 744 13.56 -24.38 5.41
CA LYS A 744 15.01 -24.41 5.14
C LYS A 744 15.68 -23.12 5.60
N THR A 745 15.05 -21.97 5.39
CA THR A 745 15.55 -20.67 5.85
C THR A 745 15.71 -20.63 7.38
N VAL A 746 14.74 -21.18 8.13
CA VAL A 746 14.85 -21.30 9.59
C VAL A 746 16.05 -22.18 10.00
N GLN A 747 16.22 -23.34 9.37
CA GLN A 747 17.36 -24.23 9.64
C GLN A 747 18.70 -23.54 9.36
N VAL A 748 18.80 -22.77 8.27
CA VAL A 748 20.01 -22.01 7.92
C VAL A 748 20.27 -20.90 8.95
N ALA A 749 19.23 -20.17 9.38
CA ALA A 749 19.35 -19.14 10.42
C ALA A 749 19.81 -19.72 11.77
N GLU A 750 19.22 -20.83 12.22
CA GLU A 750 19.62 -21.53 13.45
C GLU A 750 21.06 -22.06 13.36
N SER A 751 21.45 -22.60 12.20
CA SER A 751 22.83 -23.04 11.97
C SER A 751 23.84 -21.88 11.95
N THR A 752 23.42 -20.71 11.47
CA THR A 752 24.24 -19.48 11.45
C THR A 752 24.44 -18.94 12.85
N ALA A 753 23.38 -18.96 13.68
CA ALA A 753 23.45 -18.59 15.09
C ALA A 753 24.36 -19.52 15.92
N ALA A 754 24.41 -20.80 15.59
CA ALA A 754 25.34 -21.73 16.23
C ALA A 754 26.82 -21.41 15.93
N LYS A 755 27.11 -20.79 14.77
CA LYS A 755 28.47 -20.40 14.34
C LYS A 755 28.87 -19.01 14.85
N VAL A 756 27.92 -18.06 14.90
CA VAL A 756 28.18 -16.67 15.28
C VAL A 756 27.49 -16.36 16.62
N PRO A 757 28.24 -16.24 17.72
CA PRO A 757 27.65 -15.87 19.00
C PRO A 757 27.07 -14.44 18.96
N ARG A 758 25.83 -14.28 19.45
CA ARG A 758 25.07 -13.01 19.49
C ARG A 758 24.73 -12.43 18.11
N CYS A 759 23.89 -13.16 17.36
CA CYS A 759 23.22 -12.65 16.17
C CYS A 759 21.71 -12.45 16.45
N PRO A 760 21.08 -11.39 15.91
CA PRO A 760 19.67 -11.06 16.13
C PRO A 760 18.71 -11.96 15.30
N HIS A 761 18.90 -13.27 15.35
CA HIS A 761 18.16 -14.24 14.54
C HIS A 761 16.84 -14.70 15.17
N GLU A 762 16.68 -14.60 16.51
CA GLU A 762 15.53 -15.14 17.24
C GLU A 762 14.21 -14.65 16.64
N TYR A 763 14.08 -13.32 16.52
CA TYR A 763 12.89 -12.73 15.94
C TYR A 763 12.63 -13.19 14.50
N PHE A 764 13.65 -13.18 13.64
CA PHE A 764 13.52 -13.63 12.25
C PHE A 764 13.02 -15.07 12.16
N THR A 765 13.54 -15.97 13.00
CA THR A 765 13.09 -17.37 13.04
C THR A 765 11.67 -17.50 13.57
N GLU A 766 11.27 -16.72 14.59
CA GLU A 766 9.90 -16.68 15.08
C GLU A 766 8.93 -16.15 14.03
N LEU A 767 9.30 -15.11 13.29
CA LEU A 767 8.49 -14.56 12.22
C LEU A 767 8.28 -15.57 11.08
N CYS A 768 9.35 -16.28 10.68
CA CYS A 768 9.23 -17.38 9.72
C CYS A 768 8.27 -18.47 10.22
N LYS A 769 8.37 -18.86 11.49
CA LYS A 769 7.48 -19.85 12.12
C LYS A 769 6.03 -19.35 12.18
N GLN A 770 5.81 -18.09 12.55
CA GLN A 770 4.50 -17.44 12.53
C GLN A 770 3.90 -17.42 11.12
N GLU A 771 4.69 -17.10 10.10
CA GLU A 771 4.23 -17.06 8.71
C GLU A 771 3.86 -18.46 8.18
N MET A 772 4.60 -19.50 8.58
CA MET A 772 4.23 -20.90 8.31
C MET A 772 2.86 -21.25 8.93
N ILE A 773 2.64 -20.87 10.19
CA ILE A 773 1.36 -21.07 10.89
C ILE A 773 0.23 -20.30 10.20
N ALA A 774 0.43 -19.01 9.88
CA ALA A 774 -0.58 -18.18 9.24
C ALA A 774 -1.02 -18.74 7.88
N ARG A 775 -0.07 -19.21 7.07
CA ARG A 775 -0.36 -19.86 5.78
C ARG A 775 -1.07 -21.20 5.95
N ALA A 776 -0.67 -22.00 6.93
CA ALA A 776 -1.36 -23.25 7.25
C ALA A 776 -2.80 -23.01 7.74
N ALA A 777 -2.99 -22.06 8.65
CA ALA A 777 -4.29 -21.60 9.15
C ALA A 777 -5.18 -21.11 8.00
N LYS A 778 -4.63 -20.34 7.06
CA LYS A 778 -5.34 -19.91 5.84
C LYS A 778 -5.85 -21.11 5.04
N HIS A 779 -5.01 -22.13 4.78
CA HIS A 779 -5.45 -23.31 4.03
C HIS A 779 -6.59 -24.04 4.75
N VAL A 780 -6.47 -24.24 6.07
CA VAL A 780 -7.51 -24.90 6.86
C VAL A 780 -8.81 -24.11 6.85
N LEU A 781 -8.76 -22.80 7.10
CA LEU A 781 -9.95 -21.95 7.13
C LEU A 781 -10.61 -21.83 5.75
N ARG A 782 -9.82 -21.74 4.68
CA ARG A 782 -10.32 -21.73 3.30
C ARG A 782 -11.14 -22.98 2.99
N ASP A 783 -10.62 -24.16 3.38
CA ASP A 783 -11.33 -25.43 3.19
C ASP A 783 -12.64 -25.47 3.98
N LEU A 784 -12.67 -24.93 5.21
CA LEU A 784 -13.90 -24.83 6.01
C LEU A 784 -14.92 -23.86 5.40
N LEU A 785 -14.46 -22.71 4.89
CA LEU A 785 -15.31 -21.70 4.26
C LEU A 785 -15.93 -22.19 2.96
N LYS A 786 -15.22 -23.02 2.18
CA LYS A 786 -15.72 -23.58 0.93
C LYS A 786 -17.02 -24.37 1.10
N ASP A 787 -17.16 -25.06 2.23
CA ASP A 787 -18.35 -25.86 2.59
C ASP A 787 -19.40 -25.05 3.38
N THR A 788 -19.13 -23.78 3.68
CA THR A 788 -19.96 -22.96 4.57
C THR A 788 -20.77 -21.92 3.78
N PRO A 789 -22.11 -21.92 3.89
CA PRO A 789 -22.94 -20.86 3.32
C PRO A 789 -22.58 -19.48 3.87
N LEU A 790 -22.70 -18.43 3.04
CA LEU A 790 -22.30 -17.06 3.40
C LEU A 790 -22.91 -16.56 4.72
N TYR A 791 -24.18 -16.88 5.00
CA TYR A 791 -24.86 -16.46 6.22
C TYR A 791 -24.33 -17.13 7.51
N LEU A 792 -23.48 -18.16 7.41
CA LEU A 792 -22.79 -18.81 8.54
C LEU A 792 -21.29 -18.49 8.59
N MET A 793 -20.81 -17.60 7.70
CA MET A 793 -19.40 -17.24 7.63
C MET A 793 -18.87 -16.74 8.98
N GLY A 794 -19.59 -15.85 9.66
CA GLY A 794 -19.20 -15.33 10.98
C GLY A 794 -19.11 -16.41 12.06
N GLU A 795 -20.00 -17.41 12.04
CA GLU A 795 -19.95 -18.55 12.97
C GLU A 795 -18.75 -19.45 12.70
N CYS A 796 -18.48 -19.78 11.43
CA CYS A 796 -17.33 -20.59 11.04
C CYS A 796 -16.01 -19.93 11.41
N VAL A 797 -15.83 -18.65 11.07
CA VAL A 797 -14.59 -17.91 11.33
C VAL A 797 -14.38 -17.71 12.84
N SER A 798 -15.41 -17.28 13.58
CA SER A 798 -15.27 -17.10 15.03
C SER A 798 -14.98 -18.42 15.75
N HIS A 799 -15.63 -19.53 15.36
CA HIS A 799 -15.32 -20.87 15.89
C HIS A 799 -13.88 -21.28 15.61
N PHE A 800 -13.41 -21.11 14.37
CA PHE A 800 -12.02 -21.39 13.98
C PHE A 800 -11.01 -20.58 14.81
N LEU A 801 -11.22 -19.27 14.98
CA LEU A 801 -10.32 -18.41 15.76
C LEU A 801 -10.33 -18.78 17.25
N ASN A 802 -11.48 -19.12 17.81
CA ASN A 802 -11.57 -19.63 19.18
C ASN A 802 -10.80 -20.94 19.33
N CYS A 803 -10.92 -21.88 18.38
CA CYS A 803 -10.14 -23.12 18.39
C CYS A 803 -8.63 -22.85 18.29
N LEU A 804 -8.22 -21.83 17.54
CA LEU A 804 -6.82 -21.46 17.37
C LEU A 804 -6.21 -20.87 18.64
N PHE A 805 -6.96 -20.03 19.37
CA PHE A 805 -6.41 -19.22 20.47
C PHE A 805 -6.75 -19.69 21.91
N CYS A 806 -7.64 -20.68 22.08
CA CYS A 806 -8.07 -21.20 23.39
C CYS A 806 -7.13 -22.26 24.02
N GLY A 807 -6.03 -22.64 23.34
CA GLY A 807 -5.13 -23.72 23.76
C GLY A 807 -5.69 -25.13 23.50
N GLU A 808 -4.82 -26.16 23.43
CA GLU A 808 -5.18 -27.52 22.98
C GLU A 808 -6.28 -28.20 23.83
N GLU A 809 -6.30 -27.96 25.14
CA GLU A 809 -7.25 -28.55 26.10
C GLU A 809 -8.55 -27.72 26.25
N GLY A 810 -8.67 -26.61 25.52
CA GLY A 810 -9.85 -25.75 25.57
C GLY A 810 -11.11 -26.42 25.01
N VAL A 811 -12.27 -26.06 25.55
CA VAL A 811 -13.58 -26.45 24.99
C VAL A 811 -14.21 -25.22 24.35
N VAL A 812 -14.43 -25.27 23.04
CA VAL A 812 -15.08 -24.19 22.28
C VAL A 812 -16.52 -24.59 21.98
N PRO A 813 -17.53 -23.88 22.51
CA PRO A 813 -18.92 -24.17 22.22
C PRO A 813 -19.27 -23.74 20.78
N VAL A 814 -19.99 -24.59 20.05
CA VAL A 814 -20.60 -24.20 18.78
C VAL A 814 -21.78 -23.28 19.08
N THR A 815 -21.82 -22.11 18.46
CA THR A 815 -22.92 -21.15 18.63
C THR A 815 -24.13 -21.60 17.82
N GLU A 816 -25.30 -21.73 18.45
CA GLU A 816 -26.57 -21.99 17.74
C GLU A 816 -27.23 -20.67 17.35
N GLY A 817 -27.09 -20.29 16.08
CA GLY A 817 -27.68 -19.09 15.51
C GLY A 817 -29.15 -19.25 15.09
N VAL A 818 -29.74 -18.13 14.64
CA VAL A 818 -31.12 -18.05 14.10
C VAL A 818 -31.34 -19.00 12.90
N HIS A 819 -30.26 -19.40 12.23
CA HIS A 819 -30.27 -20.21 11.03
C HIS A 819 -30.50 -21.72 11.26
N GLY A 820 -30.61 -22.20 12.51
CA GLY A 820 -30.71 -23.63 12.85
C GLY A 820 -31.84 -24.43 12.17
N ARG A 821 -32.82 -23.77 11.53
CA ARG A 821 -33.85 -24.43 10.69
C ARG A 821 -33.39 -24.77 9.27
N ILE A 822 -32.36 -24.09 8.77
CA ILE A 822 -31.82 -24.18 7.40
C ILE A 822 -30.40 -24.76 7.44
N THR A 823 -29.73 -24.72 8.60
CA THR A 823 -28.40 -25.29 8.79
C THR A 823 -28.43 -26.81 8.60
N PRO A 824 -27.68 -27.37 7.64
CA PRO A 824 -27.47 -28.81 7.60
C PRO A 824 -26.74 -29.24 8.88
N LYS A 825 -27.19 -30.33 9.51
CA LYS A 825 -26.64 -30.82 10.81
C LYS A 825 -25.17 -31.28 10.76
N THR A 826 -24.48 -31.15 9.63
CA THR A 826 -23.19 -31.78 9.31
C THR A 826 -22.22 -30.80 8.64
N LEU A 827 -22.07 -29.57 9.17
CA LEU A 827 -21.03 -28.65 8.68
C LEU A 827 -19.68 -28.99 9.32
N SER A 828 -18.62 -28.98 8.51
CA SER A 828 -17.28 -29.43 8.89
C SER A 828 -16.66 -28.61 10.02
N TYR A 829 -16.93 -27.30 10.08
CA TYR A 829 -16.40 -26.42 11.13
C TYR A 829 -16.96 -26.75 12.52
N ALA A 830 -18.20 -27.24 12.63
CA ALA A 830 -18.84 -27.51 13.92
C ALA A 830 -18.20 -28.69 14.67
N ALA A 831 -17.52 -29.60 13.96
CA ALA A 831 -16.80 -30.73 14.56
C ALA A 831 -15.35 -30.37 14.94
N LEU A 832 -14.88 -29.16 14.59
CA LEU A 832 -13.50 -28.75 14.84
C LEU A 832 -13.26 -28.51 16.33
N THR A 833 -12.24 -29.17 16.88
CA THR A 833 -11.75 -28.95 18.26
C THR A 833 -10.39 -28.25 18.23
N PRO A 834 -9.95 -27.58 19.32
CA PRO A 834 -8.64 -26.96 19.38
C PRO A 834 -7.50 -27.93 19.07
N ALA A 835 -7.49 -29.12 19.69
CA ALA A 835 -6.49 -30.16 19.42
C ALA A 835 -6.46 -30.58 17.95
N ALA A 836 -7.62 -30.85 17.34
CA ALA A 836 -7.70 -31.25 15.94
C ALA A 836 -7.24 -30.13 14.98
N LEU A 837 -7.50 -28.87 15.32
CA LEU A 837 -7.02 -27.73 14.55
C LEU A 837 -5.50 -27.59 14.63
N HIS A 838 -4.91 -27.68 15.83
CA HIS A 838 -3.46 -27.58 16.01
C HIS A 838 -2.74 -28.72 15.28
N GLU A 839 -3.25 -29.95 15.36
CA GLU A 839 -2.72 -31.09 14.61
C GLU A 839 -2.81 -30.86 13.09
N ARG A 840 -3.95 -30.37 12.59
CA ARG A 840 -4.13 -30.05 11.16
C ARG A 840 -3.17 -28.95 10.70
N ILE A 841 -2.94 -27.92 11.51
CA ILE A 841 -1.96 -26.86 11.22
C ILE A 841 -0.55 -27.43 11.16
N GLN A 842 -0.13 -28.21 12.17
CA GLN A 842 1.20 -28.84 12.19
C GLN A 842 1.41 -29.75 10.99
N LYS A 843 0.40 -30.55 10.61
CA LYS A 843 0.43 -31.39 9.41
C LYS A 843 0.62 -30.56 8.15
N VAL A 844 -0.14 -29.48 7.98
CA VAL A 844 -0.01 -28.59 6.81
C VAL A 844 1.37 -27.90 6.79
N VAL A 845 1.92 -27.52 7.94
CA VAL A 845 3.27 -26.94 8.00
C VAL A 845 4.34 -27.95 7.59
N ALA A 846 4.32 -29.14 8.18
CA ALA A 846 5.24 -30.21 7.83
C ALA A 846 5.15 -30.52 6.33
N GLN A 847 3.93 -30.59 5.79
CA GLN A 847 3.68 -30.89 4.38
C GLN A 847 4.13 -29.78 3.44
N ARG A 848 3.83 -28.50 3.71
CA ARG A 848 4.08 -27.41 2.75
C ARG A 848 5.44 -26.73 2.92
N PHE A 849 6.01 -26.74 4.13
CA PHE A 849 7.25 -26.02 4.45
C PHE A 849 8.39 -26.93 4.91
N ARG A 850 8.16 -28.25 5.00
CA ARG A 850 9.18 -29.24 5.37
C ARG A 850 9.83 -28.91 6.71
N PHE A 851 9.01 -28.44 7.64
CA PHE A 851 9.43 -27.98 8.95
C PHE A 851 8.60 -28.65 10.05
N GLU A 852 9.28 -29.20 11.04
CA GLU A 852 8.70 -29.79 12.23
C GLU A 852 9.19 -29.03 13.47
N GLY A 853 8.50 -29.19 14.60
CA GLY A 853 8.94 -28.58 15.86
C GLY A 853 8.54 -27.10 16.03
N ILE A 854 7.39 -26.70 15.50
CA ILE A 854 6.79 -25.41 15.89
C ILE A 854 6.50 -25.44 17.40
N PRO A 855 7.01 -24.46 18.19
CA PRO A 855 6.69 -24.36 19.61
C PRO A 855 5.18 -24.19 19.82
N LYS A 856 4.59 -25.00 20.70
CA LYS A 856 3.14 -25.00 20.96
C LYS A 856 2.64 -23.66 21.51
N ASP A 857 3.48 -22.99 22.27
CA ASP A 857 3.22 -21.69 22.89
C ASP A 857 3.33 -20.51 21.91
N LEU A 858 3.92 -20.69 20.72
CA LEU A 858 4.13 -19.61 19.75
C LEU A 858 2.81 -18.97 19.28
N ILE A 859 1.77 -19.78 19.08
CA ILE A 859 0.43 -19.28 18.69
C ILE A 859 -0.12 -18.35 19.77
N LEU A 860 0.10 -18.69 21.05
CA LEU A 860 -0.42 -17.94 22.18
C LEU A 860 0.44 -16.71 22.50
N SER A 861 1.75 -16.76 22.25
CA SER A 861 2.67 -15.62 22.44
C SER A 861 2.53 -14.56 21.34
N ARG A 862 2.12 -14.95 20.12
CA ARG A 862 1.98 -14.07 18.94
C ARG A 862 0.52 -13.87 18.50
N ARG A 863 -0.44 -13.88 19.43
CA ARG A 863 -1.89 -13.78 19.17
C ARG A 863 -2.29 -12.68 18.17
N VAL A 864 -1.88 -11.43 18.42
CA VAL A 864 -2.27 -10.29 17.58
C VAL A 864 -1.58 -10.30 16.21
N PRO A 865 -0.25 -10.43 16.09
CA PRO A 865 0.41 -10.57 14.78
C PRO A 865 -0.12 -11.73 13.94
N LEU A 866 -0.40 -12.87 14.56
CA LEU A 866 -0.93 -14.05 13.87
C LEU A 866 -2.36 -13.82 13.40
N LEU A 867 -3.22 -13.23 14.24
CA LEU A 867 -4.59 -12.86 13.87
C LEU A 867 -4.59 -11.88 12.69
N ARG A 868 -3.74 -10.84 12.72
CA ARG A 868 -3.56 -9.90 11.60
C ARG A 868 -3.16 -10.64 10.31
N SER A 869 -2.12 -11.48 10.37
CA SER A 869 -1.63 -12.20 9.18
C SER A 869 -2.69 -13.12 8.59
N ILE A 870 -3.49 -13.81 9.42
CA ILE A 870 -4.60 -14.64 8.96
C ILE A 870 -5.69 -13.77 8.31
N CYS A 871 -6.06 -12.65 8.94
CA CYS A 871 -7.10 -11.76 8.42
C CYS A 871 -6.72 -11.20 7.05
N LEU A 872 -5.52 -10.65 6.89
CA LEU A 872 -5.05 -10.09 5.61
C LEU A 872 -4.97 -11.15 4.50
N LYS A 873 -4.56 -12.38 4.83
CA LYS A 873 -4.39 -13.46 3.86
C LYS A 873 -5.69 -14.12 3.42
N VAL A 874 -6.72 -14.10 4.27
CA VAL A 874 -8.04 -14.68 4.00
C VAL A 874 -9.00 -13.62 3.47
N GLY A 875 -8.79 -12.36 3.82
CA GLY A 875 -9.69 -11.25 3.49
C GLY A 875 -10.72 -10.98 4.58
N LEU A 876 -10.35 -11.01 5.86
CA LEU A 876 -11.28 -10.83 6.98
C LEU A 876 -11.12 -9.45 7.62
N GLN A 877 -12.25 -8.85 8.03
CA GLN A 877 -12.27 -7.68 8.90
C GLN A 877 -12.92 -8.03 10.24
N ILE A 878 -12.25 -7.70 11.33
CA ILE A 878 -12.69 -7.95 12.69
C ILE A 878 -12.94 -6.66 13.45
N GLU A 879 -13.77 -6.73 14.49
CA GLU A 879 -14.03 -5.60 15.37
C GLU A 879 -12.76 -5.22 16.15
N ALA A 880 -12.37 -3.95 16.05
CA ALA A 880 -11.25 -3.34 16.76
C ALA A 880 -11.64 -3.05 18.21
N ARG A 881 -11.75 -4.12 19.00
CA ARG A 881 -12.01 -4.07 20.45
C ARG A 881 -11.05 -4.94 21.23
N ASP A 882 -11.07 -4.77 22.54
CA ASP A 882 -10.14 -5.48 23.40
C ASP A 882 -10.67 -6.86 23.75
N TYR A 883 -10.06 -7.86 23.15
CA TYR A 883 -10.36 -9.25 23.40
C TYR A 883 -9.75 -9.70 24.73
N GLU A 884 -10.58 -10.27 25.59
CA GLU A 884 -10.14 -11.01 26.76
C GLU A 884 -9.65 -12.39 26.31
N TRP A 885 -8.35 -12.54 26.14
CA TRP A 885 -7.75 -13.78 25.60
C TRP A 885 -7.94 -15.03 26.46
N ASP A 886 -8.37 -14.86 27.70
CA ASP A 886 -8.68 -15.95 28.64
C ASP A 886 -10.19 -16.26 28.69
N ALA A 887 -11.02 -15.51 27.96
CA ALA A 887 -12.46 -15.75 27.88
C ALA A 887 -12.79 -16.97 27.00
N THR A 888 -13.96 -17.57 27.23
CA THR A 888 -14.45 -18.69 26.41
C THR A 888 -15.94 -18.49 26.11
N PRO A 889 -16.33 -18.16 24.86
CA PRO A 889 -15.47 -17.88 23.70
C PRO A 889 -14.74 -16.52 23.78
N ILE A 890 -13.62 -16.39 23.06
CA ILE A 890 -12.88 -15.12 22.88
C ILE A 890 -13.59 -14.25 21.82
N PHE A 891 -13.95 -14.88 20.70
CA PHE A 891 -14.60 -14.25 19.54
C PHE A 891 -16.05 -14.73 19.42
N GLY A 892 -16.97 -13.80 19.17
CA GLY A 892 -18.34 -14.09 18.75
C GLY A 892 -18.53 -13.89 17.25
N PRO A 893 -19.64 -14.40 16.65
CA PRO A 893 -19.94 -14.19 15.23
C PRO A 893 -20.05 -12.70 14.86
N SER A 894 -20.50 -11.84 15.77
CA SER A 894 -20.59 -10.38 15.56
C SER A 894 -19.25 -9.67 15.52
N ASP A 895 -18.16 -10.32 15.98
CA ASP A 895 -16.81 -9.77 15.88
C ASP A 895 -16.24 -9.88 14.47
N ILE A 896 -16.82 -10.76 13.63
CA ILE A 896 -16.47 -10.91 12.23
C ILE A 896 -17.31 -9.93 11.42
N VAL A 897 -16.74 -8.77 11.13
CA VAL A 897 -17.45 -7.62 10.55
C VAL A 897 -17.72 -7.83 9.07
N ASN A 898 -16.71 -8.32 8.35
CA ASN A 898 -16.79 -8.52 6.91
C ASN A 898 -15.80 -9.57 6.41
N HIS A 899 -16.08 -10.14 5.24
CA HIS A 899 -15.14 -10.92 4.44
C HIS A 899 -15.05 -10.25 3.07
N TYR A 900 -13.89 -9.72 2.70
CA TYR A 900 -13.63 -9.06 1.43
C TYR A 900 -12.82 -9.97 0.49
N PRO A 901 -12.99 -9.85 -0.83
CA PRO A 901 -12.23 -10.66 -1.79
C PRO A 901 -10.73 -10.27 -1.79
N VAL A 902 -9.86 -11.26 -1.83
CA VAL A 902 -8.41 -11.05 -2.01
C VAL A 902 -8.06 -11.23 -3.49
N VAL A 903 -7.46 -10.21 -4.09
CA VAL A 903 -7.26 -10.14 -5.55
C VAL A 903 -5.78 -10.23 -5.90
N LYS A 904 -5.48 -10.93 -7.01
CA LYS A 904 -4.17 -10.93 -7.66
C LYS A 904 -4.35 -10.57 -9.13
N HIS A 905 -3.53 -9.65 -9.62
CA HIS A 905 -3.54 -9.22 -11.02
C HIS A 905 -2.16 -8.71 -11.45
N ALA A 906 -2.00 -8.46 -12.74
CA ALA A 906 -0.79 -7.86 -13.33
C ALA A 906 -0.93 -6.33 -13.35
N GLU A 907 -0.47 -5.65 -12.31
CA GLU A 907 -0.50 -4.18 -12.25
C GLU A 907 0.42 -3.56 -13.33
N PRO A 908 -0.10 -2.62 -14.17
CA PRO A 908 0.71 -1.88 -15.13
C PRO A 908 1.79 -1.04 -14.44
N ARG A 909 2.98 -0.93 -15.05
CA ARG A 909 4.12 -0.18 -14.50
C ARG A 909 4.35 1.11 -15.27
N ALA A 910 4.61 2.19 -14.54
CA ALA A 910 5.13 3.45 -15.07
C ALA A 910 6.65 3.35 -15.25
N SER A 911 7.10 2.69 -16.32
CA SER A 911 8.52 2.37 -16.55
C SER A 911 9.43 3.61 -16.50
N PHE A 912 9.01 4.69 -17.15
CA PHE A 912 9.76 5.95 -17.18
C PHE A 912 9.94 6.56 -15.78
N ALA A 913 8.90 6.53 -14.94
CA ALA A 913 8.98 7.05 -13.57
C ALA A 913 9.84 6.17 -12.65
N GLU A 914 9.83 4.86 -12.86
CA GLU A 914 10.71 3.93 -12.13
C GLU A 914 12.18 4.16 -12.48
N GLU A 915 12.50 4.28 -13.78
CA GLU A 915 13.85 4.62 -14.25
C GLU A 915 14.32 5.97 -13.68
N ALA A 916 13.46 6.99 -13.69
CA ALA A 916 13.77 8.29 -13.09
C ALA A 916 14.05 8.18 -11.59
N MET A 917 13.29 7.37 -10.84
CA MET A 917 13.55 7.12 -9.42
C MET A 917 14.91 6.45 -9.19
N GLU A 918 15.28 5.48 -10.02
CA GLU A 918 16.59 4.81 -9.93
C GLU A 918 17.74 5.77 -10.25
N HIS A 919 17.60 6.58 -11.30
CA HIS A 919 18.56 7.63 -11.64
C HIS A 919 18.70 8.66 -10.51
N ALA A 920 17.59 9.10 -9.92
CA ALA A 920 17.62 10.01 -8.77
C ALA A 920 18.34 9.40 -7.56
N GLN A 921 18.17 8.11 -7.30
CA GLN A 921 18.91 7.40 -6.25
C GLN A 921 20.42 7.35 -6.53
N VAL A 922 20.81 7.08 -7.78
CA VAL A 922 22.22 7.10 -8.19
C VAL A 922 22.81 8.50 -8.03
N SER A 923 22.12 9.55 -8.49
CA SER A 923 22.55 10.94 -8.31
C SER A 923 22.67 11.33 -6.83
N LEU A 924 21.75 10.86 -5.98
CA LEU A 924 21.81 11.05 -4.54
C LEU A 924 23.05 10.39 -3.93
N ALA A 925 23.39 9.17 -4.37
CA ALA A 925 24.59 8.45 -3.93
C ALA A 925 25.90 9.13 -4.37
N GLN A 926 25.87 9.85 -5.49
CA GLN A 926 26.97 10.68 -5.98
C GLN A 926 27.01 12.08 -5.33
N GLU A 927 26.21 12.33 -4.29
CA GLU A 927 26.08 13.62 -3.58
C GLU A 927 25.62 14.80 -4.45
N GLN A 928 24.99 14.53 -5.60
CA GLN A 928 24.44 15.55 -6.51
C GLN A 928 22.99 15.91 -6.12
N LEU A 929 22.82 16.51 -4.94
CA LEU A 929 21.50 16.75 -4.34
C LEU A 929 20.53 17.59 -5.19
N PRO A 930 20.92 18.70 -5.86
CA PRO A 930 19.98 19.49 -6.66
C PRO A 930 19.41 18.69 -7.84
N ILE A 931 20.28 17.96 -8.56
CA ILE A 931 19.88 17.12 -9.70
C ILE A 931 18.96 15.99 -9.21
N ALA A 932 19.30 15.34 -8.09
CA ALA A 932 18.46 14.31 -7.53
C ALA A 932 17.05 14.84 -7.15
N ILE A 933 16.95 16.05 -6.59
CA ILE A 933 15.67 16.67 -6.27
C ILE A 933 14.86 16.93 -7.54
N ASP A 934 15.47 17.50 -8.58
CA ASP A 934 14.78 17.80 -9.84
C ASP A 934 14.24 16.51 -10.49
N ILE A 935 15.06 15.44 -10.54
CA ILE A 935 14.63 14.13 -11.07
C ILE A 935 13.53 13.51 -10.19
N TYR A 936 13.64 13.57 -8.86
CA TYR A 936 12.59 13.08 -7.98
C TYR A 936 11.27 13.86 -8.14
N GLN A 937 11.33 15.17 -8.43
CA GLN A 937 10.15 15.99 -8.67
C GLN A 937 9.47 15.60 -9.99
N GLU A 938 10.27 15.38 -11.04
CA GLU A 938 9.79 14.88 -12.32
C GLU A 938 9.16 13.49 -12.16
N ALA A 939 9.84 12.56 -11.48
CA ALA A 939 9.31 11.22 -11.22
C ALA A 939 7.99 11.26 -10.43
N ALA A 940 7.88 12.11 -9.40
CA ALA A 940 6.64 12.29 -8.65
C ALA A 940 5.51 12.84 -9.52
N ALA A 941 5.79 13.82 -10.38
CA ALA A 941 4.81 14.38 -11.32
C ALA A 941 4.32 13.32 -12.32
N VAL A 942 5.22 12.50 -12.86
CA VAL A 942 4.84 11.40 -13.75
C VAL A 942 3.99 10.37 -13.02
N TYR A 943 4.34 9.97 -11.79
CA TYR A 943 3.48 9.07 -11.00
C TYR A 943 2.10 9.66 -10.72
N GLU A 944 2.01 10.97 -10.40
CA GLU A 944 0.73 11.66 -10.24
C GLU A 944 -0.11 11.64 -11.54
N GLN A 945 0.53 11.82 -12.70
CA GLN A 945 -0.14 11.81 -13.98
C GLN A 945 -0.63 10.40 -14.36
N VAL A 946 0.20 9.37 -14.16
CA VAL A 946 -0.12 7.97 -14.54
C VAL A 946 -1.12 7.34 -13.57
N TYR A 947 -0.81 7.33 -12.27
CA TYR A 947 -1.59 6.61 -11.26
C TYR A 947 -2.59 7.47 -10.50
N GLY A 948 -2.38 8.79 -10.52
CA GLY A 948 -3.04 9.72 -9.62
C GLY A 948 -2.23 9.99 -8.34
N PRO A 949 -2.67 10.95 -7.52
CA PRO A 949 -1.93 11.39 -6.32
C PRO A 949 -2.01 10.41 -5.14
N VAL A 950 -2.87 9.38 -5.21
CA VAL A 950 -3.08 8.37 -4.15
C VAL A 950 -2.77 6.97 -4.69
N HIS A 951 -1.48 6.65 -4.80
CA HIS A 951 -0.95 5.35 -5.23
C HIS A 951 0.33 5.02 -4.43
N PRO A 952 0.65 3.74 -4.14
CA PRO A 952 1.87 3.36 -3.41
C PRO A 952 3.14 4.00 -3.97
N ASP A 953 3.32 4.02 -5.29
CA ASP A 953 4.54 4.52 -5.92
C ASP A 953 4.65 6.05 -5.86
N THR A 954 3.54 6.77 -6.01
CA THR A 954 3.49 8.21 -5.76
C THR A 954 3.87 8.51 -4.31
N GLY A 955 3.39 7.71 -3.35
CA GLY A 955 3.77 7.80 -1.94
C GLY A 955 5.28 7.57 -1.71
N ARG A 956 5.88 6.58 -2.41
CA ARG A 956 7.32 6.33 -2.38
C ARG A 956 8.11 7.53 -2.91
N ALA A 957 7.69 8.12 -4.03
CA ALA A 957 8.31 9.31 -4.59
C ALA A 957 8.22 10.51 -3.64
N TYR A 958 7.09 10.75 -2.99
CA TYR A 958 6.95 11.79 -1.97
C TYR A 958 7.89 11.59 -0.77
N SER A 959 8.05 10.36 -0.29
CA SER A 959 8.97 10.09 0.82
C SER A 959 10.43 10.30 0.40
N ALA A 960 10.81 9.94 -0.83
CA ALA A 960 12.15 10.17 -1.35
C ALA A 960 12.45 11.67 -1.51
N LEU A 961 11.49 12.44 -2.05
CA LEU A 961 11.54 13.90 -2.13
C LEU A 961 11.71 14.54 -0.75
N ALA A 962 10.93 14.09 0.23
CA ALA A 962 11.02 14.62 1.59
C ALA A 962 12.41 14.42 2.18
N MET A 963 13.02 13.26 1.96
CA MET A 963 14.39 12.97 2.41
C MET A 963 15.43 13.86 1.71
N ALA A 964 15.30 14.06 0.39
CA ALA A 964 16.20 14.91 -0.38
C ALA A 964 16.11 16.40 0.05
N HIS A 965 14.89 16.91 0.25
CA HIS A 965 14.67 18.27 0.79
C HIS A 965 15.20 18.41 2.23
N TYR A 966 15.10 17.35 3.04
CA TYR A 966 15.68 17.34 4.38
C TYR A 966 17.21 17.45 4.35
N GLN A 967 17.89 16.73 3.44
CA GLN A 967 19.36 16.80 3.29
C GLN A 967 19.83 18.20 2.86
N THR A 968 19.02 18.91 2.07
CA THR A 968 19.28 20.31 1.67
C THR A 968 18.82 21.36 2.69
N ARG A 969 18.34 20.92 3.87
CA ARG A 969 17.84 21.75 4.98
C ARG A 969 16.59 22.58 4.66
N GLN A 970 15.80 22.16 3.68
CA GLN A 970 14.51 22.74 3.35
C GLN A 970 13.40 22.06 4.15
N PHE A 971 13.36 22.31 5.47
CA PHE A 971 12.51 21.56 6.41
C PHE A 971 11.00 21.70 6.13
N ASP A 972 10.54 22.87 5.67
CA ASP A 972 9.12 23.09 5.37
C ASP A 972 8.64 22.19 4.22
N LEU A 973 9.46 22.05 3.16
CA LEU A 973 9.16 21.16 2.03
C LEU A 973 9.28 19.69 2.44
N ALA A 974 10.28 19.34 3.25
CA ALA A 974 10.41 17.99 3.79
C ALA A 974 9.17 17.57 4.59
N GLN A 975 8.65 18.44 5.45
CA GLN A 975 7.42 18.20 6.22
C GLN A 975 6.21 18.08 5.29
N LEU A 976 6.06 18.97 4.31
CA LEU A 976 4.97 18.95 3.35
C LEU A 976 4.91 17.62 2.59
N PHE A 977 6.01 17.22 1.95
CA PHE A 977 6.05 15.97 1.17
C PHE A 977 5.93 14.74 2.06
N GLN A 978 6.51 14.74 3.27
CA GLN A 978 6.36 13.61 4.18
C GLN A 978 4.92 13.46 4.71
N ARG A 979 4.19 14.57 4.94
CA ARG A 979 2.76 14.53 5.26
C ARG A 979 1.94 13.92 4.12
N LYS A 980 2.24 14.29 2.87
CA LYS A 980 1.63 13.65 1.69
C LYS A 980 1.93 12.16 1.66
N ALA A 981 3.19 11.76 1.86
CA ALA A 981 3.61 10.37 1.88
C ALA A 981 2.89 9.54 2.95
N VAL A 982 2.71 10.09 4.16
CA VAL A 982 1.96 9.41 5.24
C VAL A 982 0.51 9.20 4.82
N VAL A 983 -0.21 10.24 4.39
CA VAL A 983 -1.62 10.11 3.98
C VAL A 983 -1.77 9.09 2.85
N VAL A 984 -0.92 9.16 1.82
CA VAL A 984 -1.00 8.22 0.69
C VAL A 984 -0.71 6.78 1.10
N SER A 985 0.33 6.56 1.91
CA SER A 985 0.71 5.21 2.35
C SER A 985 -0.33 4.61 3.32
N GLU A 986 -0.93 5.40 4.22
CA GLU A 986 -2.06 4.97 5.06
C GLU A 986 -3.24 4.45 4.21
N ARG A 987 -3.59 5.19 3.14
CA ARG A 987 -4.75 4.87 2.30
C ARG A 987 -4.51 3.69 1.36
N THR A 988 -3.28 3.45 0.95
CA THR A 988 -2.95 2.42 -0.05
C THR A 988 -2.47 1.12 0.57
N GLN A 989 -1.72 1.19 1.68
CA GLN A 989 -1.13 0.02 2.35
C GLN A 989 -1.81 -0.32 3.68
N GLY A 990 -2.35 0.70 4.38
CA GLY A 990 -3.00 0.55 5.68
C GLY A 990 -2.11 1.05 6.82
N VAL A 991 -2.71 1.58 7.87
CA VAL A 991 -1.98 2.36 8.91
C VAL A 991 -1.05 1.59 9.81
N ASP A 992 -1.10 0.28 9.71
CA ASP A 992 -0.32 -0.64 10.49
C ASP A 992 0.71 -1.39 9.63
N ASP A 993 0.87 -0.98 8.37
CA ASP A 993 1.89 -1.44 7.46
C ASP A 993 3.28 -0.91 7.88
N PRO A 994 4.33 -1.75 7.81
CA PRO A 994 5.70 -1.37 8.13
C PRO A 994 6.21 -0.09 7.45
N ASP A 995 5.89 0.12 6.18
CA ASP A 995 6.34 1.29 5.42
C ASP A 995 5.64 2.56 5.93
N VAL A 996 4.36 2.46 6.32
CA VAL A 996 3.61 3.54 6.97
C VAL A 996 4.19 3.88 8.34
N LEU A 997 4.59 2.87 9.12
CA LEU A 997 5.27 3.11 10.41
C LEU A 997 6.57 3.89 10.22
N GLN A 998 7.36 3.55 9.20
CA GLN A 998 8.57 4.30 8.87
C GLN A 998 8.23 5.74 8.43
N ASN A 999 7.17 5.93 7.66
CA ASN A 999 6.71 7.26 7.27
C ASN A 999 6.28 8.12 8.45
N TYR A 1000 5.62 7.55 9.47
CA TYR A 1000 5.31 8.28 10.72
C TYR A 1000 6.58 8.68 11.47
N MET A 1001 7.57 7.79 11.57
CA MET A 1001 8.83 8.09 12.25
C MET A 1001 9.62 9.18 11.53
N ASN A 1002 9.68 9.14 10.19
CA ASN A 1002 10.29 10.17 9.37
C ASN A 1002 9.56 11.51 9.53
N LEU A 1003 8.22 11.51 9.50
CA LEU A 1003 7.42 12.72 9.72
C LEU A 1003 7.68 13.30 11.11
N ALA A 1004 7.64 12.46 12.16
CA ALA A 1004 7.94 12.90 13.52
C ALA A 1004 9.33 13.52 13.63
N TYR A 1005 10.32 12.94 12.96
CA TYR A 1005 11.67 13.47 12.94
C TYR A 1005 11.76 14.83 12.20
N PHE A 1006 11.08 14.99 11.06
CA PHE A 1006 11.07 16.25 10.31
C PHE A 1006 10.30 17.37 11.05
N GLU A 1007 9.18 17.03 11.70
CA GLU A 1007 8.43 17.95 12.57
C GLU A 1007 9.27 18.41 13.77
N PHE A 1008 10.03 17.49 14.37
CA PHE A 1008 10.94 17.79 15.48
C PHE A 1008 12.02 18.82 15.12
N MET A 1009 12.55 18.75 13.89
CA MET A 1009 13.59 19.65 13.39
C MET A 1009 13.08 21.04 13.00
N GLY A 1010 11.75 21.22 12.92
CA GLY A 1010 11.10 22.51 12.64
C GLY A 1010 11.03 23.40 13.89
N SER A 1011 9.86 23.46 14.53
CA SER A 1011 9.58 24.34 15.67
C SER A 1011 9.48 23.60 17.01
N GLN A 1012 9.61 24.31 18.13
CA GLN A 1012 9.41 23.69 19.46
C GLN A 1012 7.96 23.25 19.71
N ASP A 1013 6.97 23.93 19.13
CA ASP A 1013 5.57 23.51 19.24
C ASP A 1013 5.31 22.24 18.42
N SER A 1014 5.99 22.07 17.28
CA SER A 1014 5.98 20.83 16.47
C SER A 1014 6.54 19.61 17.20
N THR A 1015 7.38 19.78 18.22
CA THR A 1015 7.97 18.66 18.99
C THR A 1015 6.91 17.84 19.75
N ARG A 1016 5.78 18.45 20.14
CA ARG A 1016 4.69 17.72 20.81
C ARG A 1016 3.91 16.83 19.83
N GLY A 1017 3.57 17.37 18.66
CA GLY A 1017 2.99 16.60 17.55
C GLY A 1017 3.90 15.43 17.13
N ALA A 1018 5.21 15.68 17.03
CA ALA A 1018 6.22 14.64 16.76
C ALA A 1018 6.20 13.50 17.79
N LEU A 1019 6.11 13.81 19.08
CA LEU A 1019 6.00 12.79 20.13
C LEU A 1019 4.66 12.02 20.06
N THR A 1020 3.57 12.65 19.61
CA THR A 1020 2.28 11.98 19.40
C THR A 1020 2.37 10.96 18.26
N LEU A 1021 2.97 11.36 17.12
CA LEU A 1021 3.26 10.46 16.00
C LEU A 1021 4.17 9.31 16.43
N MET A 1022 5.25 9.61 17.15
CA MET A 1022 6.20 8.61 17.62
C MET A 1022 5.57 7.65 18.64
N ARG A 1023 4.64 8.12 19.49
CA ARG A 1023 3.85 7.25 20.38
C ARG A 1023 2.94 6.34 19.58
N HIS A 1024 2.31 6.82 18.52
CA HIS A 1024 1.48 6.00 17.65
C HIS A 1024 2.32 4.91 16.96
N ALA A 1025 3.42 5.28 16.31
CA ALA A 1025 4.33 4.36 15.63
C ALA A 1025 4.89 3.29 16.59
N LEU A 1026 5.40 3.69 17.77
CA LEU A 1026 5.94 2.76 18.76
C LEU A 1026 4.88 1.75 19.23
N ARG A 1027 3.63 2.18 19.43
CA ARG A 1027 2.54 1.29 19.88
C ARG A 1027 2.20 0.21 18.84
N LEU A 1028 2.17 0.59 17.57
CA LEU A 1028 1.94 -0.35 16.46
C LEU A 1028 3.13 -1.30 16.34
N TRP A 1029 4.36 -0.76 16.42
CA TRP A 1029 5.60 -1.52 16.39
C TRP A 1029 5.68 -2.60 17.48
N GLU A 1030 5.43 -2.23 18.74
CA GLU A 1030 5.53 -3.13 19.90
C GLU A 1030 4.53 -4.30 19.83
N LYS A 1031 3.41 -4.13 19.13
CA LYS A 1031 2.33 -5.11 19.04
C LYS A 1031 2.36 -5.99 17.80
N LEU A 1032 2.60 -5.38 16.64
CA LEU A 1032 2.54 -6.07 15.35
C LEU A 1032 3.90 -6.60 14.94
N GLY A 1033 4.94 -5.84 15.28
CA GLY A 1033 6.29 -6.13 14.88
C GLY A 1033 7.01 -7.07 15.86
N PRO A 1034 8.35 -6.97 15.90
CA PRO A 1034 9.21 -7.86 16.68
C PRO A 1034 9.01 -7.93 18.19
N GLY A 1035 8.20 -7.04 18.75
CA GLY A 1035 8.15 -6.76 20.18
C GLY A 1035 9.12 -5.65 20.57
N ALA A 1036 9.37 -5.50 21.87
CA ALA A 1036 10.08 -4.36 22.45
C ALA A 1036 11.61 -4.32 22.21
N ARG A 1037 12.19 -5.28 21.47
CA ARG A 1037 13.65 -5.50 21.41
C ARG A 1037 14.15 -5.87 20.01
N THR A 1038 14.19 -4.90 19.11
CA THR A 1038 14.96 -4.96 17.84
C THR A 1038 15.84 -3.75 17.64
N LEU A 1039 16.64 -3.78 16.56
CA LEU A 1039 17.53 -2.68 16.22
C LEU A 1039 16.76 -1.41 15.86
N GLU A 1040 15.65 -1.57 15.16
CA GLU A 1040 14.74 -0.50 14.80
C GLU A 1040 14.05 0.06 16.04
N SER A 1041 13.57 -0.79 16.97
CA SER A 1041 12.96 -0.30 18.22
C SER A 1041 13.95 0.48 19.08
N ALA A 1042 15.22 0.07 19.13
CA ALA A 1042 16.26 0.81 19.83
C ALA A 1042 16.54 2.18 19.17
N SER A 1043 16.43 2.27 17.85
CA SER A 1043 16.54 3.53 17.11
C SER A 1043 15.34 4.45 17.38
N THR A 1044 14.13 3.90 17.42
CA THR A 1044 12.91 4.62 17.82
C THR A 1044 13.03 5.16 19.26
N ASP A 1045 13.48 4.33 20.20
CA ASP A 1045 13.70 4.71 21.60
C ASP A 1045 14.71 5.87 21.71
N ALA A 1046 15.81 5.82 20.95
CA ALA A 1046 16.80 6.90 20.92
C ALA A 1046 16.23 8.21 20.37
N ASN A 1047 15.39 8.15 19.32
CA ASN A 1047 14.72 9.33 18.76
C ASN A 1047 13.71 9.94 19.74
N ILE A 1048 12.89 9.12 20.42
CA ILE A 1048 11.99 9.57 21.50
C ILE A 1048 12.79 10.26 22.60
N ALA A 1049 13.90 9.65 23.02
CA ALA A 1049 14.75 10.19 24.07
C ALA A 1049 15.33 11.56 23.70
N ALA A 1050 15.77 11.76 22.45
CA ALA A 1050 16.26 13.05 21.97
C ALA A 1050 15.15 14.13 21.99
N MET A 1051 13.95 13.80 21.50
CA MET A 1051 12.80 14.72 21.51
C MET A 1051 12.39 15.12 22.94
N LEU A 1052 12.36 14.17 23.87
CA LEU A 1052 12.06 14.44 25.29
C LEU A 1052 13.13 15.29 25.97
N GLN A 1053 14.40 15.10 25.59
CA GLN A 1053 15.52 15.89 26.11
C GLN A 1053 15.39 17.37 25.70
N GLN A 1054 14.97 17.66 24.47
CA GLN A 1054 14.71 19.02 23.99
C GLN A 1054 13.57 19.71 24.74
N LEU A 1055 12.52 18.96 25.11
CA LEU A 1055 11.44 19.46 25.95
C LEU A 1055 11.79 19.60 27.45
N GLY A 1056 13.01 19.19 27.85
CA GLY A 1056 13.47 19.25 29.24
C GLY A 1056 13.03 18.08 30.12
N HIS A 1057 12.40 17.03 29.56
CA HIS A 1057 11.99 15.82 30.28
C HIS A 1057 13.15 14.80 30.39
N ILE A 1058 14.26 15.24 31.01
CA ILE A 1058 15.54 14.52 31.03
C ILE A 1058 15.45 13.14 31.70
N SER A 1059 14.66 12.99 32.77
CA SER A 1059 14.51 11.70 33.47
C SER A 1059 13.90 10.63 32.58
N LEU A 1060 12.83 10.98 31.85
CA LEU A 1060 12.15 10.07 30.95
C LEU A 1060 12.99 9.79 29.69
N SER A 1061 13.66 10.82 29.16
CA SER A 1061 14.64 10.68 28.08
C SER A 1061 15.72 9.64 28.43
N ASN A 1062 16.30 9.71 29.63
CA ASN A 1062 17.32 8.75 30.07
C ASN A 1062 16.76 7.32 30.18
N ALA A 1063 15.50 7.14 30.58
CA ALA A 1063 14.88 5.81 30.62
C ALA A 1063 14.74 5.18 29.22
N PHE A 1064 14.40 5.98 28.20
CA PHE A 1064 14.40 5.50 26.80
C PHE A 1064 15.81 5.21 26.28
N TYR A 1065 16.81 6.04 26.57
CA TYR A 1065 18.21 5.73 26.23
C TYR A 1065 18.74 4.47 26.94
N GLU A 1066 18.33 4.23 28.19
CA GLU A 1066 18.64 2.99 28.92
C GLU A 1066 18.05 1.77 28.20
N ARG A 1067 16.77 1.83 27.80
CA ARG A 1067 16.09 0.77 27.04
C ARG A 1067 16.73 0.50 25.67
N ALA A 1068 17.10 1.55 24.94
CA ALA A 1068 17.81 1.43 23.65
C ALA A 1068 19.17 0.72 23.81
N ARG A 1069 19.96 1.13 24.82
CA ARG A 1069 21.25 0.50 25.15
C ARG A 1069 21.09 -0.96 25.54
N GLU A 1070 20.12 -1.28 26.39
CA GLU A 1070 19.86 -2.67 26.78
C GLU A 1070 19.55 -3.56 25.58
N THR A 1071 18.75 -3.07 24.65
CA THR A 1071 18.43 -3.78 23.42
C THR A 1071 19.67 -4.03 22.57
N HIS A 1072 20.52 -3.02 22.36
CA HIS A 1072 21.79 -3.20 21.63
C HIS A 1072 22.75 -4.18 22.32
N GLU A 1073 22.86 -4.14 23.65
CA GLU A 1073 23.71 -5.08 24.40
C GLU A 1073 23.24 -6.53 24.28
N ILE A 1074 21.92 -6.75 24.31
CA ILE A 1074 21.33 -8.10 24.19
C ILE A 1074 21.54 -8.64 22.78
N LEU A 1075 21.27 -7.84 21.75
CA LEU A 1075 21.26 -8.29 20.36
C LEU A 1075 22.67 -8.38 19.74
N LEU A 1076 23.50 -7.37 19.96
CA LEU A 1076 24.78 -7.18 19.26
C LEU A 1076 25.99 -7.36 20.20
N GLY A 1077 25.75 -7.35 21.51
CA GLY A 1077 26.80 -7.39 22.52
C GLY A 1077 27.44 -6.02 22.81
N LYS A 1078 28.32 -6.01 23.81
CA LYS A 1078 29.00 -4.80 24.31
C LYS A 1078 30.05 -4.23 23.35
N ASP A 1079 30.54 -5.05 22.42
CA ASP A 1079 31.65 -4.72 21.52
C ASP A 1079 31.19 -4.13 20.17
N HIS A 1080 29.88 -3.89 19.98
CA HIS A 1080 29.33 -3.39 18.72
C HIS A 1080 29.28 -1.85 18.65
N HIS A 1081 29.38 -1.26 17.45
CA HIS A 1081 29.41 0.20 17.29
C HIS A 1081 28.12 0.89 17.74
N LEU A 1082 26.97 0.29 17.45
CA LEU A 1082 25.66 0.83 17.85
C LEU A 1082 25.48 0.81 19.39
N THR A 1083 26.03 -0.21 20.06
CA THR A 1083 26.11 -0.24 21.54
C THR A 1083 27.00 0.87 22.06
N GLY A 1084 28.16 1.09 21.43
CA GLY A 1084 29.06 2.22 21.71
C GLY A 1084 28.37 3.58 21.63
N ALA A 1085 27.67 3.85 20.53
CA ALA A 1085 26.92 5.09 20.32
C ALA A 1085 25.82 5.30 21.38
N SER A 1086 25.17 4.21 21.82
CA SER A 1086 24.15 4.26 22.88
C SER A 1086 24.74 4.61 24.24
N TYR A 1087 25.95 4.15 24.56
CA TYR A 1087 26.64 4.58 25.78
C TYR A 1087 26.91 6.09 25.76
N ASP A 1088 27.42 6.61 24.64
CA ASP A 1088 27.73 8.04 24.50
C ASP A 1088 26.48 8.91 24.64
N ALA A 1089 25.35 8.51 24.02
CA ALA A 1089 24.07 9.20 24.16
C ALA A 1089 23.59 9.22 25.62
N LEU A 1090 23.71 8.09 26.32
CA LEU A 1090 23.30 7.97 27.73
C LEU A 1090 24.23 8.77 28.67
N VAL A 1091 25.53 8.84 28.40
CA VAL A 1091 26.47 9.70 29.16
C VAL A 1091 26.06 11.16 29.05
N LYS A 1092 25.77 11.65 27.83
CA LYS A 1092 25.27 13.02 27.62
C LYS A 1092 23.98 13.27 28.40
N GLY A 1093 23.04 12.32 28.35
CA GLY A 1093 21.77 12.38 29.09
C GLY A 1093 21.95 12.47 30.61
N TYR A 1094 22.83 11.67 31.21
CA TYR A 1094 23.12 11.76 32.65
C TYR A 1094 23.88 13.01 33.05
N VAL A 1095 24.78 13.51 32.20
CA VAL A 1095 25.46 14.80 32.43
C VAL A 1095 24.45 15.94 32.47
N LEU A 1096 23.48 15.95 31.55
CA LEU A 1096 22.39 16.93 31.56
C LEU A 1096 21.49 16.80 32.80
N ALA A 1097 21.26 15.57 33.28
CA ALA A 1097 20.56 15.32 34.54
C ALA A 1097 21.38 15.66 35.81
N SER A 1098 22.64 16.10 35.66
CA SER A 1098 23.61 16.27 36.75
C SER A 1098 23.86 15.00 37.59
N ASP A 1099 23.55 13.82 37.06
CA ASP A 1099 23.89 12.53 37.70
C ASP A 1099 25.27 12.06 37.23
N PHE A 1100 26.32 12.74 37.73
CA PHE A 1100 27.69 12.45 37.35
C PHE A 1100 28.15 11.05 37.78
N ARG A 1101 27.45 10.40 38.73
CA ARG A 1101 27.79 9.07 39.20
C ARG A 1101 27.40 8.01 38.17
N LYS A 1102 26.18 8.06 37.66
CA LYS A 1102 25.74 7.18 36.57
C LYS A 1102 26.49 7.48 35.28
N ALA A 1103 26.69 8.76 34.96
CA ALA A 1103 27.49 9.18 33.80
C ALA A 1103 28.90 8.57 33.82
N LEU A 1104 29.58 8.61 34.97
CA LEU A 1104 30.91 8.01 35.14
C LEU A 1104 30.88 6.48 34.94
N GLY A 1105 29.83 5.80 35.42
CA GLY A 1105 29.67 4.36 35.25
C GLY A 1105 29.55 3.96 33.78
N VAL A 1106 28.71 4.65 33.01
CA VAL A 1106 28.50 4.38 31.58
C VAL A 1106 29.71 4.82 30.75
N GLN A 1107 30.34 5.95 31.08
CA GLN A 1107 31.54 6.43 30.38
C GLN A 1107 32.70 5.44 30.47
N LYS A 1108 32.83 4.69 31.58
CA LYS A 1108 33.83 3.61 31.68
C LYS A 1108 33.58 2.51 30.67
N LEU A 1109 32.32 2.11 30.50
CA LEU A 1109 31.93 1.09 29.51
C LEU A 1109 32.18 1.59 28.07
N ALA A 1110 31.84 2.85 27.79
CA ALA A 1110 32.12 3.48 26.49
C ALA A 1110 33.63 3.52 26.17
N TRP A 1111 34.44 3.93 27.15
CA TRP A 1111 35.90 3.96 27.02
C TRP A 1111 36.50 2.56 26.88
N GLU A 1112 36.06 1.58 27.66
CA GLU A 1112 36.52 0.19 27.54
C GLU A 1112 36.23 -0.38 26.15
N TYR A 1113 35.05 -0.09 25.59
CA TYR A 1113 34.69 -0.43 24.22
C TYR A 1113 35.62 0.22 23.19
N LEU A 1114 35.76 1.56 23.24
CA LEU A 1114 36.59 2.30 22.28
C LEU A 1114 38.05 1.84 22.33
N ARG A 1115 38.59 1.63 23.54
CA ARG A 1115 39.96 1.15 23.75
C ARG A 1115 40.17 -0.24 23.13
N LYS A 1116 39.21 -1.15 23.32
CA LYS A 1116 39.30 -2.53 22.80
C LYS A 1116 39.22 -2.59 21.27
N ARG A 1117 38.45 -1.69 20.65
CA ARG A 1117 38.24 -1.68 19.20
C ARG A 1117 39.31 -0.93 18.40
N PHE A 1118 39.76 0.22 18.91
CA PHE A 1118 40.62 1.14 18.15
C PHE A 1118 42.05 1.28 18.71
N GLY A 1119 42.33 0.71 19.88
CA GLY A 1119 43.63 0.80 20.55
C GLY A 1119 43.84 2.11 21.31
N GLU A 1120 44.87 2.17 22.17
CA GLU A 1120 45.06 3.26 23.15
C GLU A 1120 45.46 4.60 22.51
N THR A 1121 45.89 4.60 21.25
CA THR A 1121 46.39 5.79 20.54
C THR A 1121 45.34 6.50 19.68
N ASP A 1122 44.13 5.94 19.56
CA ASP A 1122 43.05 6.54 18.76
C ASP A 1122 42.48 7.79 19.45
N GLU A 1123 42.24 8.86 18.68
CA GLU A 1123 41.74 10.14 19.19
C GLU A 1123 40.42 10.01 19.97
N ARG A 1124 39.56 9.07 19.58
CA ARG A 1124 38.28 8.80 20.27
C ARG A 1124 38.50 8.25 21.66
N VAL A 1125 39.53 7.42 21.84
CA VAL A 1125 39.89 6.82 23.15
C VAL A 1125 40.45 7.89 24.07
N VAL A 1126 41.35 8.74 23.57
CA VAL A 1126 41.93 9.87 24.31
C VAL A 1126 40.84 10.89 24.71
N SER A 1127 39.91 11.17 23.80
CA SER A 1127 38.75 12.02 24.08
C SER A 1127 37.86 11.42 25.17
N ALA A 1128 37.52 10.13 25.05
CA ALA A 1128 36.71 9.43 26.05
C ALA A 1128 37.39 9.37 27.43
N GLU A 1129 38.72 9.24 27.49
CA GLU A 1129 39.51 9.27 28.72
C GLU A 1129 39.49 10.68 29.37
N THR A 1130 39.59 11.72 28.55
CA THR A 1130 39.48 13.11 29.02
C THR A 1130 38.10 13.39 29.62
N VAL A 1131 37.03 12.93 28.96
CA VAL A 1131 35.66 13.00 29.48
C VAL A 1131 35.55 12.22 30.80
N LEU A 1132 36.13 11.02 30.88
CA LEU A 1132 36.14 10.20 32.09
C LEU A 1132 36.83 10.92 33.27
N ARG A 1133 37.97 11.57 33.05
CA ARG A 1133 38.68 12.38 34.06
C ARG A 1133 37.81 13.53 34.55
N ASN A 1134 37.23 14.30 33.63
CA ASN A 1134 36.38 15.44 33.95
C ASN A 1134 35.13 15.03 34.75
N LEU A 1135 34.49 13.92 34.39
CA LEU A 1135 33.36 13.37 35.14
C LEU A 1135 33.76 12.90 36.53
N THR A 1136 34.95 12.32 36.68
CA THR A 1136 35.48 11.86 37.97
C THR A 1136 35.67 13.05 38.93
N GLU A 1137 36.28 14.14 38.47
CA GLU A 1137 36.48 15.36 39.26
C GLU A 1137 35.14 15.98 39.71
N ARG A 1138 34.17 16.07 38.79
CA ARG A 1138 32.82 16.58 39.08
C ARG A 1138 32.06 15.69 40.06
N ALA A 1139 32.08 14.38 39.88
CA ALA A 1139 31.42 13.42 40.78
C ALA A 1139 32.01 13.47 42.19
N VAL A 1140 33.34 13.62 42.34
CA VAL A 1140 34.00 13.78 43.64
C VAL A 1140 33.62 15.11 44.30
N SER A 1141 33.55 16.19 43.52
CA SER A 1141 33.10 17.50 44.01
C SER A 1141 31.67 17.45 44.55
N ASP A 1142 30.75 16.82 43.82
CA ASP A 1142 29.35 16.68 44.25
C ASP A 1142 29.20 15.74 45.44
N ALA A 1143 29.96 14.64 45.50
CA ALA A 1143 29.97 13.77 46.67
C ALA A 1143 30.49 14.49 47.93
N LYS A 1144 31.48 15.40 47.79
CA LYS A 1144 31.95 16.25 48.90
C LYS A 1144 30.88 17.24 49.34
N LYS A 1145 30.19 17.91 48.41
CA LYS A 1145 29.07 18.82 48.70
C LYS A 1145 27.91 18.11 49.41
N ALA A 1146 27.53 16.91 48.96
CA ALA A 1146 26.47 16.10 49.58
C ALA A 1146 26.84 15.62 51.00
N LYS A 1147 28.12 15.29 51.26
CA LYS A 1147 28.62 14.94 52.61
C LYS A 1147 28.64 16.15 53.56
N LEU A 1148 28.93 17.35 53.05
CA LEU A 1148 28.89 18.59 53.81
C LEU A 1148 27.44 19.00 54.16
N ALA A 1149 26.47 18.73 53.29
CA ALA A 1149 25.05 19.01 53.52
C ALA A 1149 24.35 18.01 54.48
N SER A 1150 24.92 16.83 54.73
CA SER A 1150 24.32 15.76 55.54
C SER A 1150 24.82 15.69 57.00
N HIS A 1151 25.64 16.64 57.45
CA HIS A 1151 25.99 16.78 58.88
C HIS A 1151 24.84 17.47 59.66
N PRO A 1152 24.18 16.83 60.64
CA PRO A 1152 23.21 17.51 61.49
C PRO A 1152 23.94 18.49 62.42
N GLN A 1153 23.46 19.74 62.49
CA GLN A 1153 23.92 20.72 63.48
C GLN A 1153 23.82 20.12 64.89
N ARG A 1154 24.97 19.76 65.48
CA ARG A 1154 25.07 19.23 66.84
C ARG A 1154 25.43 20.38 67.79
N LYS A 1155 24.49 20.67 68.69
CA LYS A 1155 24.51 21.55 69.86
C LYS A 1155 25.90 21.86 70.42
N GLN A 1156 26.20 23.15 70.59
CA GLN A 1156 27.20 23.64 71.55
C GLN A 1156 26.48 24.34 72.72
N GLN A 1157 26.84 23.96 73.95
CA GLN A 1157 26.50 24.59 75.23
C GLN A 1157 27.77 25.31 75.78
N PRO A 1158 27.65 26.20 76.79
CA PRO A 1158 28.01 27.61 76.65
C PRO A 1158 29.31 28.04 77.34
N THR A 1159 29.84 29.21 76.96
CA THR A 1159 30.81 30.01 77.73
C THR A 1159 30.33 31.47 77.85
N PRO A 1160 30.69 32.19 78.93
CA PRO A 1160 30.03 33.44 79.36
C PRO A 1160 30.52 34.70 78.61
N PRO A 1161 29.83 35.84 78.74
CA PRO A 1161 29.91 36.95 77.78
C PRO A 1161 30.92 38.04 78.19
N PRO A 1162 31.38 38.87 77.23
CA PRO A 1162 31.72 40.26 77.46
C PRO A 1162 30.72 41.20 76.73
N PRO A 1163 30.73 42.51 77.04
CA PRO A 1163 29.55 43.35 76.97
C PRO A 1163 29.30 44.02 75.60
N SER A 1164 28.03 44.40 75.47
CA SER A 1164 27.33 45.18 74.46
C SER A 1164 28.09 46.34 73.81
N GLN A 1165 27.94 46.46 72.47
CA GLN A 1165 27.71 47.74 71.79
C GLN A 1165 26.71 47.57 70.63
N ASP A 1166 25.80 48.53 70.55
CA ASP A 1166 24.67 48.65 69.63
C ASP A 1166 25.07 48.80 68.16
N THR A 1167 24.24 48.31 67.23
CA THR A 1167 23.35 49.12 66.36
C THR A 1167 22.86 48.36 65.11
N THR A 1168 21.53 48.32 64.95
CA THR A 1168 20.70 48.45 63.71
C THR A 1168 21.00 47.56 62.48
N SER A 1169 20.16 46.55 62.21
CA SER A 1169 19.04 46.54 61.21
C SER A 1169 19.50 46.15 59.79
N ILE A 1170 18.92 45.18 59.07
CA ILE A 1170 17.56 45.15 58.48
C ILE A 1170 17.25 43.69 58.02
N GLY A 1171 15.97 43.26 58.12
CA GLY A 1171 15.43 41.96 57.65
C GLY A 1171 15.33 41.82 56.11
N SER A 1172 14.85 40.74 55.51
CA SER A 1172 13.76 39.84 55.93
C SER A 1172 13.83 38.46 55.27
N LYS A 1173 13.45 37.47 56.08
CA LYS A 1173 13.05 36.07 55.75
C LYS A 1173 11.82 36.08 54.82
N GLY A 1174 11.56 35.09 53.97
CA GLY A 1174 11.63 33.65 54.23
C GLY A 1174 10.30 33.17 54.82
N SER A 1175 9.47 32.58 53.96
CA SER A 1175 8.12 32.04 54.19
C SER A 1175 8.12 30.74 55.00
N LEU A 1176 7.12 30.58 55.87
CA LEU A 1176 6.71 29.31 56.49
C LEU A 1176 5.36 28.85 55.91
N PRO A 1177 5.07 27.53 55.83
CA PRO A 1177 3.90 26.97 55.15
C PRO A 1177 2.70 26.68 56.08
N ILE A 1178 1.57 27.27 55.71
CA ILE A 1178 0.17 26.79 55.53
C ILE A 1178 -0.44 25.67 56.43
N ASP A 1179 0.31 24.78 57.09
CA ASP A 1179 -0.31 23.70 57.88
C ASP A 1179 -0.79 24.16 59.28
N GLU A 1180 -0.44 25.38 59.71
CA GLU A 1180 -0.99 26.01 60.92
C GLU A 1180 -2.24 26.89 60.67
N LEU A 1181 -2.63 27.14 59.41
CA LEU A 1181 -3.76 28.01 59.07
C LEU A 1181 -5.14 27.32 59.14
N LEU A 1182 -5.19 25.99 59.21
CA LEU A 1182 -6.45 25.24 59.24
C LEU A 1182 -7.02 25.01 60.65
N LYS A 1183 -6.37 25.55 61.70
CA LYS A 1183 -6.86 25.44 63.09
C LYS A 1183 -7.61 26.67 63.62
N PHE A 1184 -7.94 27.68 62.81
CA PHE A 1184 -8.51 28.93 63.34
C PHE A 1184 -9.80 29.49 62.69
N ILE A 1185 -10.56 28.74 61.89
CA ILE A 1185 -11.87 29.26 61.43
C ILE A 1185 -12.98 28.24 61.69
N GLY A 1186 -13.27 28.07 62.98
CA GLY A 1186 -14.57 27.66 63.48
C GLY A 1186 -15.14 28.78 64.35
N GLU A 1187 -16.33 29.24 63.98
CA GLU A 1187 -17.30 30.00 64.78
C GLU A 1187 -17.20 31.54 64.89
N GLY A 1188 -18.39 32.15 64.71
CA GLY A 1188 -18.74 33.52 65.09
C GLY A 1188 -18.97 34.42 63.88
N GLY A 1189 -20.14 34.95 63.57
CA GLY A 1189 -21.38 35.11 64.33
C GLY A 1189 -22.24 36.14 63.59
N LYS A 1190 -23.55 35.92 63.59
CA LYS A 1190 -24.59 36.63 62.84
C LYS A 1190 -24.78 38.13 63.19
N LYS A 1191 -25.36 38.84 62.18
CA LYS A 1191 -26.25 40.06 62.21
C LYS A 1191 -25.51 41.41 62.34
N ARG A 1192 -25.88 42.50 61.64
CA ARG A 1192 -27.22 42.99 61.26
C ARG A 1192 -27.17 44.16 60.22
N ARG A 1193 -28.11 44.15 59.26
CA ARG A 1193 -28.89 45.23 58.59
C ARG A 1193 -28.26 46.58 58.15
N GLY A 1194 -28.62 47.02 56.94
CA GLY A 1194 -28.92 48.43 56.68
C GLY A 1194 -29.05 48.89 55.22
N LYS A 1195 -30.27 48.74 54.65
CA LYS A 1195 -30.85 49.32 53.42
C LYS A 1195 -30.30 48.89 52.06
#